data_AF-A0AAP7ZII0-F1
#
_entry.id   AF-A0AAP7ZII0-F1
#
_cell.length_a   1.000
_cell.length_b   1.000
_cell.length_c   1.000
_cell.angle_alpha   90.00
_cell.angle_beta   90.00
_cell.angle_gamma   90.00
#
_symmetry.space_group_name_H-M   'P 1'
#
loop_
_entity.id
_entity.type
_entity.pdbx_description
1 polymer ?
#
loop_
_entity_poly.entity_id
_entity_poly.type
_entity_poly.pdbx_seq_one_letter_code
_entity_poly.pdbx_strand_id
1 'polypeptide(L)'
;MNQASAALGVPGAEAQVDGGVESAARRQFMYGLGTVLVSGCGGGGDAGSDGNMATASTSNTGTPAAGAAIKNGTADTSGSTATVQRFTHPGLLHTEADFDRMRTKVAAQAAPWIDGWNVLTANGQTSLSRNPNPQTTIYRGNDGTHAENYRTLYNDIAAAYGCALRWKVSGDTAYADKAVQYLDAWASTLTLIGGDSNAALAAGIYGYEFANAGEIMRSYAGWSAAGLAAFQKMMRSVFYPINHDFLSRHNNTEITHYWANWDLCNLASVLAIGVLCDDAGLFDEAITYFKRGAGNGCIGQAVYYVHPGYLGQWQETGRDQGHNTLGIALGGAICEMAWNQGIDLYGLDNNRFLAGAEYVAKANLIQSGSTYYPVPYVTYRNVDVTQTTLSTVGQGTARPCWALVANHYINRKGLAAPYCKQFAALVQPEGGGGNYGPNSGDYDQLGYGTLTCTRDPGTPAAAPSGLTGYTTAASVVLSWWGCSNAASYTVKRATIAGGPYATVTSGITDLLSYTDTPPAAGTYYYVVTAQTPSGESAASNAVKVVTAIQVHTHLPFDEGSGTVAADSSGNRHAGTLAGGAAWAKGRSGNAVSLSGGAYVALPADLLTDVSDCTLSAWVFWNASQTNTRIFDFGSGTGHYLMLTPSYGGSGAVRLAMTVNGRFGEQSIDGTAALPTHQWVHVAVTLSGTTGTLYVNGTAVNRNTAMFLAPFRLGSTAQNWLGRSQYSADPGFDGLIDDFRIHRGALTAAQIAALMSG
;
A
#
# COMPACT_ATOMS: atom_id res chain seq x y z
N MET A 1 -30.97 45.37 41.06
CA MET A 1 -31.85 46.57 41.13
C MET A 1 -31.04 47.76 40.62
N ASN A 2 -31.53 48.35 39.52
CA ASN A 2 -31.33 49.68 38.93
C ASN A 2 -29.95 50.36 39.06
N GLN A 3 -29.19 50.46 37.96
CA GLN A 3 -29.28 51.50 36.91
C GLN A 3 -29.09 52.93 37.42
N ALA A 4 -27.99 53.56 36.97
CA ALA A 4 -28.05 54.90 36.38
C ALA A 4 -26.88 55.06 35.39
N SER A 5 -27.24 55.26 34.14
CA SER A 5 -26.40 55.49 32.97
C SER A 5 -26.02 56.96 32.77
N ALA A 6 -24.93 57.13 32.01
CA ALA A 6 -24.62 58.23 31.08
C ALA A 6 -23.86 59.43 31.66
N ALA A 7 -22.90 60.06 30.97
CA ALA A 7 -22.55 60.04 29.55
C ALA A 7 -21.05 60.36 29.33
N LEU A 8 -20.59 60.03 28.11
CA LEU A 8 -19.26 60.21 27.52
C LEU A 8 -18.87 61.68 27.24
N GLY A 9 -17.56 61.97 27.20
CA GLY A 9 -17.01 63.16 26.51
C GLY A 9 -15.58 63.56 26.89
N VAL A 10 -14.59 63.05 26.15
CA VAL A 10 -13.11 63.27 26.08
C VAL A 10 -12.75 64.78 25.96
N PRO A 11 -11.59 65.35 26.45
CA PRO A 11 -10.24 65.13 25.87
C PRO A 11 -8.94 65.43 26.68
N GLY A 12 -7.78 65.04 26.11
CA GLY A 12 -6.44 65.65 26.29
C GLY A 12 -5.39 64.78 27.01
N ALA A 13 -4.33 64.27 26.37
CA ALA A 13 -3.08 64.92 25.89
C ALA A 13 -1.99 64.94 26.99
N GLU A 14 -0.87 64.21 26.86
CA GLU A 14 0.52 64.64 26.49
C GLU A 14 1.49 63.69 27.27
N ALA A 15 2.77 63.41 26.98
CA ALA A 15 3.73 63.62 25.90
C ALA A 15 5.01 62.78 26.21
N GLN A 16 5.75 62.41 25.14
CA GLN A 16 7.22 62.22 24.96
C GLN A 16 8.10 61.46 26.00
N VAL A 17 8.82 60.36 25.67
CA VAL A 17 10.00 60.10 24.77
C VAL A 17 11.37 60.30 25.46
N ASP A 18 12.13 59.20 25.62
CA ASP A 18 13.59 59.01 25.42
C ASP A 18 13.87 57.48 25.54
N GLY A 19 14.57 56.73 24.67
CA GLY A 19 15.97 56.81 24.21
C GLY A 19 16.90 56.13 25.24
N GLY A 20 17.73 55.10 25.03
CA GLY A 20 18.10 54.18 23.95
C GLY A 20 19.31 53.30 24.39
N VAL A 21 19.44 52.11 23.78
CA VAL A 21 20.69 51.37 23.39
C VAL A 21 21.52 50.50 24.39
N GLU A 22 21.62 49.21 24.01
CA GLU A 22 22.68 48.15 24.15
C GLU A 22 23.15 47.51 25.49
N SER A 23 22.88 46.21 25.66
CA SER A 23 23.80 45.08 25.31
C SER A 23 23.60 43.81 26.17
N ALA A 24 23.68 42.67 25.48
CA ALA A 24 24.17 41.35 25.88
C ALA A 24 23.64 40.59 27.14
N ALA A 25 23.34 39.31 26.86
CA ALA A 25 23.55 38.10 27.67
C ALA A 25 22.36 37.46 28.43
N ARG A 26 22.06 36.23 27.95
CA ARG A 26 21.68 35.01 28.68
C ARG A 26 20.57 35.10 29.74
N ARG A 27 19.47 34.39 29.50
CA ARG A 27 18.71 33.71 30.56
C ARG A 27 18.10 32.40 30.06
N GLN A 28 18.38 31.36 30.84
CA GLN A 28 17.87 30.00 30.75
C GLN A 28 16.34 29.99 30.76
N PHE A 29 15.73 29.13 29.93
CA PHE A 29 14.32 28.78 30.08
C PHE A 29 14.21 27.34 30.59
N MET A 30 13.69 27.21 31.80
CA MET A 30 13.41 25.96 32.48
C MET A 30 12.17 25.31 31.83
N TYR A 31 12.30 24.05 31.42
CA TYR A 31 11.15 23.23 31.04
C TYR A 31 10.38 22.81 32.29
N GLY A 32 9.15 23.29 32.42
CA GLY A 32 8.17 22.73 33.35
C GLY A 32 7.62 21.42 32.80
N LEU A 33 7.88 20.34 33.53
CA LEU A 33 7.31 19.00 33.30
C LEU A 33 5.79 19.02 33.53
N GLY A 34 5.03 18.83 32.47
CA GLY A 34 3.61 18.43 32.52
C GLY A 34 3.51 16.95 32.18
N THR A 35 3.44 16.10 33.21
CA THR A 35 3.26 14.66 33.09
C THR A 35 1.84 14.36 32.63
N VAL A 36 1.66 13.96 31.37
CA VAL A 36 0.41 13.35 30.89
C VAL A 36 0.68 11.87 30.65
N LEU A 37 0.07 11.03 31.49
CA LEU A 37 0.07 9.58 31.39
C LEU A 37 -0.68 9.16 30.12
N VAL A 38 0.05 8.74 29.09
CA VAL A 38 -0.51 8.03 27.94
C VAL A 38 -0.74 6.59 28.36
N SER A 39 -2.01 6.22 28.57
CA SER A 39 -2.41 4.83 28.79
C SER A 39 -2.34 4.10 27.44
N GLY A 40 -1.50 3.07 27.38
CA GLY A 40 -1.51 2.11 26.28
C GLY A 40 -2.78 1.27 26.39
N CYS A 41 -3.58 1.26 25.33
CA CYS A 41 -4.74 0.38 25.22
C CYS A 41 -4.53 -0.50 23.98
N GLY A 42 -3.95 -1.68 24.21
CA GLY A 42 -4.40 -2.88 23.52
C GLY A 42 -5.71 -3.31 24.17
N GLY A 43 -6.75 -3.53 23.38
CA GLY A 43 -8.06 -3.93 23.88
C GLY A 43 -8.82 -4.69 22.81
N GLY A 44 -8.73 -6.01 22.87
CA GLY A 44 -9.65 -6.93 22.20
C GLY A 44 -10.93 -7.12 23.05
N GLY A 45 -11.99 -7.57 22.38
CA GLY A 45 -13.24 -8.00 23.01
C GLY A 45 -13.72 -9.32 22.42
N ASP A 46 -14.23 -10.18 23.30
CA ASP A 46 -14.30 -11.64 23.27
C ASP A 46 -15.23 -12.35 22.27
N ALA A 47 -14.93 -13.66 22.14
CA ALA A 47 -15.53 -14.72 21.37
C ALA A 47 -16.79 -15.38 21.99
N GLY A 48 -17.44 -16.25 21.19
CA GLY A 48 -18.14 -17.44 21.72
C GLY A 48 -19.20 -18.08 20.80
N SER A 49 -18.87 -19.18 20.12
CA SER A 49 -19.45 -20.52 20.38
C SER A 49 -19.10 -21.56 19.30
N ASP A 50 -18.76 -22.76 19.79
CA ASP A 50 -18.24 -23.94 19.10
C ASP A 50 -19.25 -24.68 18.20
N GLY A 51 -18.71 -25.44 17.24
CA GLY A 51 -19.48 -26.40 16.44
C GLY A 51 -18.63 -27.31 15.53
N ASN A 52 -17.89 -28.23 16.14
CA ASN A 52 -17.45 -29.55 15.68
C ASN A 52 -17.79 -30.01 14.23
N MET A 53 -16.80 -30.40 13.41
CA MET A 53 -16.63 -31.78 12.89
C MET A 53 -15.63 -31.96 11.72
N ALA A 54 -14.86 -33.04 11.88
CA ALA A 54 -14.45 -34.04 10.88
C ALA A 54 -13.34 -33.75 9.86
N THR A 55 -12.26 -34.48 10.10
CA THR A 55 -11.13 -34.87 9.25
C THR A 55 -11.54 -35.54 7.94
N ALA A 56 -10.86 -35.21 6.83
CA ALA A 56 -10.68 -36.11 5.69
C ALA A 56 -9.33 -35.83 4.99
N SER A 57 -8.42 -36.79 5.18
CA SER A 57 -7.20 -36.99 4.39
C SER A 57 -7.58 -37.53 3.01
N THR A 58 -6.98 -37.01 1.93
CA THR A 58 -6.58 -37.83 0.77
C THR A 58 -5.41 -37.19 0.02
N SER A 59 -4.33 -37.97 -0.08
CA SER A 59 -3.23 -37.83 -1.01
C SER A 59 -3.67 -38.11 -2.44
N ASN A 60 -3.21 -37.34 -3.44
CA ASN A 60 -2.85 -37.96 -4.72
C ASN A 60 -1.83 -37.15 -5.52
N THR A 61 -0.80 -37.88 -5.94
CA THR A 61 0.33 -37.50 -6.78
C THR A 61 -0.03 -37.58 -8.27
N GLY A 62 0.52 -36.69 -9.10
CA GLY A 62 0.49 -36.87 -10.55
C GLY A 62 1.17 -35.75 -11.35
N THR A 63 2.41 -35.99 -11.80
CA THR A 63 3.07 -35.29 -12.92
C THR A 63 2.71 -36.01 -14.23
N PRO A 64 2.64 -35.34 -15.40
CA PRO A 64 3.77 -35.34 -16.36
C PRO A 64 3.90 -34.02 -17.18
N ALA A 65 5.09 -33.47 -17.38
CA ALA A 65 6.05 -33.68 -18.50
C ALA A 65 5.89 -32.70 -19.70
N ALA A 66 7.04 -32.28 -20.22
CA ALA A 66 7.28 -31.11 -21.07
C ALA A 66 7.45 -31.40 -22.57
N GLY A 67 7.35 -30.34 -23.39
CA GLY A 67 8.22 -30.14 -24.57
C GLY A 67 7.56 -29.67 -25.87
N ALA A 68 7.84 -28.42 -26.30
CA ALA A 68 8.47 -28.06 -27.59
C ALA A 68 8.39 -26.53 -27.86
N ALA A 69 9.51 -25.95 -28.31
CA ALA A 69 9.78 -24.52 -28.54
C ALA A 69 9.65 -24.10 -30.02
N ILE A 70 9.44 -22.79 -30.32
CA ILE A 70 10.13 -21.91 -31.32
C ILE A 70 9.81 -20.41 -30.98
N LYS A 71 10.68 -19.48 -31.44
CA LYS A 71 11.13 -18.17 -30.89
C LYS A 71 10.43 -16.85 -31.35
N ASN A 72 10.70 -15.81 -30.53
CA ASN A 72 10.92 -14.37 -30.77
C ASN A 72 9.76 -13.36 -30.86
N GLY A 73 9.73 -12.42 -29.90
CA GLY A 73 9.05 -11.11 -29.96
C GLY A 73 8.78 -10.52 -28.57
N THR A 74 9.50 -9.47 -28.18
CA THR A 74 9.55 -8.84 -26.84
C THR A 74 8.24 -8.19 -26.38
N ALA A 75 7.68 -8.69 -25.28
CA ALA A 75 6.88 -7.95 -24.30
C ALA A 75 7.06 -8.65 -22.94
N ASP A 76 7.56 -7.92 -21.94
CA ASP A 76 7.79 -8.43 -20.59
C ASP A 76 6.46 -8.63 -19.86
N THR A 77 5.86 -9.80 -20.10
CA THR A 77 4.87 -10.43 -19.22
C THR A 77 5.56 -11.59 -18.51
N SER A 78 6.44 -11.28 -17.57
CA SER A 78 7.01 -12.30 -16.70
C SER A 78 6.32 -12.29 -15.33
N GLY A 79 5.41 -13.26 -15.14
CA GLY A 79 5.15 -13.85 -13.83
C GLY A 79 6.36 -14.66 -13.36
N SER A 80 7.56 -14.06 -13.42
CA SER A 80 8.78 -14.63 -12.89
C SER A 80 8.74 -14.48 -11.38
N THR A 81 8.64 -15.59 -10.66
CA THR A 81 9.18 -15.66 -9.29
C THR A 81 10.62 -15.19 -9.40
N ALA A 82 10.89 -13.97 -8.94
CA ALA A 82 12.20 -13.38 -9.01
C ALA A 82 13.12 -14.11 -8.02
N THR A 83 13.59 -15.30 -8.40
CA THR A 83 14.53 -16.07 -7.59
C THR A 83 15.88 -15.38 -7.63
N VAL A 84 16.30 -14.82 -6.50
CA VAL A 84 17.67 -14.39 -6.30
C VAL A 84 18.55 -15.64 -6.39
N GLN A 85 19.41 -15.74 -7.41
CA GLN A 85 20.30 -16.90 -7.59
C GLN A 85 21.30 -17.06 -6.43
N ARG A 86 21.65 -15.95 -5.75
CA ARG A 86 22.50 -15.90 -4.56
C ARG A 86 22.30 -14.57 -3.82
N PHE A 87 22.10 -14.63 -2.51
CA PHE A 87 21.94 -13.42 -1.69
C PHE A 87 23.23 -12.59 -1.60
N THR A 88 23.05 -11.27 -1.56
CA THR A 88 24.11 -10.30 -1.28
C THR A 88 24.27 -10.12 0.21
N HIS A 89 25.53 -10.09 0.67
CA HIS A 89 25.88 -10.04 2.08
C HIS A 89 27.08 -9.12 2.37
N PRO A 90 27.00 -8.22 3.37
CA PRO A 90 25.76 -7.83 4.05
C PRO A 90 24.77 -7.21 3.04
N GLY A 91 23.48 -7.55 3.15
CA GLY A 91 22.48 -7.09 2.17
C GLY A 91 21.06 -6.99 2.69
N LEU A 92 20.86 -6.90 4.02
CA LEU A 92 19.58 -6.45 4.58
C LEU A 92 19.49 -4.92 4.49
N LEU A 93 19.36 -4.19 5.61
CA LEU A 93 19.25 -2.73 5.57
C LEU A 93 20.54 -2.02 5.16
N HIS A 94 21.69 -2.68 5.27
CA HIS A 94 23.01 -2.09 5.00
C HIS A 94 23.85 -3.01 4.12
N THR A 95 24.52 -2.40 3.16
CA THR A 95 25.57 -3.03 2.35
C THR A 95 26.96 -2.61 2.82
N GLU A 96 28.01 -3.28 2.34
CA GLU A 96 29.39 -2.84 2.66
C GLU A 96 29.68 -1.42 2.12
N ALA A 97 29.08 -1.05 0.98
CA ALA A 97 29.18 0.30 0.44
C ALA A 97 28.52 1.36 1.35
N ASP A 98 27.49 0.98 2.12
CA ASP A 98 26.90 1.86 3.12
C ASP A 98 27.85 2.06 4.30
N PHE A 99 28.51 1.00 4.77
CA PHE A 99 29.50 1.11 5.84
C PHE A 99 30.73 1.92 5.41
N ASP A 100 31.22 1.74 4.17
CA ASP A 100 32.29 2.58 3.60
C ASP A 100 31.92 4.06 3.59
N ARG A 101 30.69 4.38 3.18
CA ARG A 101 30.18 5.76 3.21
C ARG A 101 30.18 6.29 4.65
N MET A 102 29.61 5.54 5.60
CA MET A 102 29.56 5.96 7.00
C MET A 102 30.96 6.23 7.56
N ARG A 103 31.91 5.30 7.38
CA ARG A 103 33.31 5.45 7.79
C ARG A 103 33.93 6.71 7.23
N THR A 104 33.83 6.89 5.91
CA THR A 104 34.43 8.02 5.19
C THR A 104 33.86 9.35 5.69
N LYS A 105 32.54 9.44 5.84
CA LYS A 105 31.87 10.69 6.25
C LYS A 105 32.13 11.04 7.70
N VAL A 106 32.15 10.05 8.60
CA VAL A 106 32.47 10.25 10.02
C VAL A 106 33.93 10.64 10.21
N ALA A 107 34.86 9.98 9.52
CA ALA A 107 36.29 10.34 9.54
C ALA A 107 36.52 11.78 9.03
N ALA A 108 35.75 12.22 8.03
CA ALA A 108 35.79 13.58 7.50
C ALA A 108 35.03 14.62 8.37
N GLN A 109 34.41 14.21 9.48
CA GLN A 109 33.53 15.07 10.30
C GLN A 109 32.42 15.74 9.49
N ALA A 110 31.90 15.04 8.47
CA ALA A 110 30.92 15.59 7.54
C ALA A 110 29.50 15.53 8.13
N ALA A 111 28.84 16.69 8.22
CA ALA A 111 27.43 16.77 8.54
C ALA A 111 26.57 16.29 7.35
N PRO A 112 25.44 15.59 7.59
CA PRO A 112 24.89 15.25 8.90
C PRO A 112 25.33 13.88 9.45
N TRP A 113 26.20 13.13 8.76
CA TRP A 113 26.66 11.81 9.21
C TRP A 113 27.33 11.87 10.58
N ILE A 114 28.16 12.89 10.83
CA ILE A 114 28.82 13.06 12.13
C ILE A 114 27.81 13.32 13.25
N ASP A 115 26.70 14.00 12.97
CA ASP A 115 25.64 14.25 13.95
C ASP A 115 24.94 12.94 14.34
N GLY A 116 24.61 12.10 13.34
CA GLY A 116 24.07 10.76 13.59
C GLY A 116 25.05 9.85 14.35
N TRP A 117 26.35 9.94 14.05
CA TRP A 117 27.39 9.22 14.80
C TRP A 117 27.46 9.66 16.27
N ASN A 118 27.34 10.96 16.53
CA ASN A 118 27.32 11.50 17.89
C ASN A 118 26.09 10.99 18.68
N VAL A 119 24.92 10.89 18.03
CA VAL A 119 23.72 10.28 18.64
C VAL A 119 23.95 8.81 18.98
N LEU A 120 24.51 8.02 18.06
CA LEU A 120 24.82 6.60 18.28
C LEU A 120 25.80 6.39 19.45
N THR A 121 26.89 7.15 19.48
CA THR A 121 27.94 6.97 20.50
C THR A 121 27.55 7.48 21.87
N ALA A 122 26.64 8.46 21.96
CA ALA A 122 26.05 8.93 23.20
C ALA A 122 24.95 8.00 23.74
N ASN A 123 24.39 7.09 22.93
CA ASN A 123 23.33 6.20 23.36
C ASN A 123 23.86 5.10 24.30
N GLY A 124 23.39 5.11 25.55
CA GLY A 124 23.76 4.17 26.60
C GLY A 124 23.45 2.70 26.31
N GLN A 125 22.57 2.40 25.33
CA GLN A 125 22.35 1.02 24.85
C GLN A 125 23.62 0.41 24.28
N THR A 126 24.53 1.23 23.73
CA THR A 126 25.78 0.76 23.12
C THR A 126 26.93 0.66 24.12
N SER A 127 26.68 0.78 25.43
CA SER A 127 27.73 0.68 26.45
C SER A 127 28.34 -0.73 26.50
N LEU A 128 29.68 -0.82 26.47
CA LEU A 128 30.42 -2.08 26.64
C LEU A 128 30.23 -2.71 28.02
N SER A 129 29.77 -1.94 29.02
CA SER A 129 29.47 -2.44 30.36
C SER A 129 28.09 -3.08 30.51
N ARG A 130 27.17 -2.91 29.53
CA ARG A 130 25.90 -3.64 29.54
C ARG A 130 26.15 -5.12 29.23
N ASN A 131 25.34 -5.97 29.86
CA ASN A 131 25.35 -7.42 29.69
C ASN A 131 24.03 -7.88 29.04
N PRO A 132 24.07 -8.94 28.21
CA PRO A 132 22.86 -9.56 27.70
C PRO A 132 22.00 -10.13 28.84
N ASN A 133 20.68 -10.10 28.64
CA ASN A 133 19.69 -10.65 29.56
C ASN A 133 18.73 -11.62 28.85
N PRO A 134 19.26 -12.72 28.26
CA PRO A 134 18.44 -13.62 27.45
C PRO A 134 17.38 -14.32 28.30
N GLN A 135 16.20 -14.52 27.72
CA GLN A 135 15.08 -15.22 28.34
C GLN A 135 14.77 -16.50 27.56
N THR A 136 14.37 -17.56 28.26
CA THR A 136 13.96 -18.82 27.62
C THR A 136 12.67 -18.67 26.82
N THR A 137 11.76 -17.82 27.32
CA THR A 137 10.50 -17.47 26.67
C THR A 137 10.26 -15.97 26.73
N ILE A 138 9.79 -15.40 25.62
CA ILE A 138 9.31 -14.03 25.54
C ILE A 138 7.79 -14.00 25.46
N TYR A 139 7.15 -13.27 26.36
CA TYR A 139 5.71 -13.06 26.40
C TYR A 139 5.36 -11.61 26.01
N ARG A 140 4.41 -11.47 25.09
CA ARG A 140 3.78 -10.18 24.72
C ARG A 140 2.27 -10.36 24.63
N GLY A 141 1.52 -9.41 25.17
CA GLY A 141 0.08 -9.51 25.37
C GLY A 141 -0.31 -10.23 26.67
N ASN A 142 -1.59 -10.48 26.84
CA ASN A 142 -2.16 -11.08 28.04
C ASN A 142 -2.74 -12.47 27.74
N ASP A 143 -2.04 -13.52 28.15
CA ASP A 143 -2.50 -14.92 28.07
C ASP A 143 -3.18 -15.41 29.37
N GLY A 144 -3.42 -14.50 30.32
CA GLY A 144 -4.01 -14.80 31.62
C GLY A 144 -3.08 -15.52 32.60
N THR A 145 -1.83 -15.80 32.23
CA THR A 145 -0.90 -16.63 33.03
C THR A 145 0.46 -15.96 33.24
N HIS A 146 1.06 -15.42 32.17
CA HIS A 146 2.43 -14.93 32.16
C HIS A 146 2.47 -13.40 32.05
N ALA A 147 3.35 -12.78 32.82
CA ALA A 147 3.61 -11.35 32.70
C ALA A 147 4.44 -11.05 31.44
N GLU A 148 4.16 -9.92 30.79
CA GLU A 148 4.93 -9.45 29.65
C GLU A 148 6.40 -9.20 30.02
N ASN A 149 7.33 -9.71 29.20
CA ASN A 149 8.77 -9.54 29.39
C ASN A 149 9.52 -9.18 28.10
N TYR A 150 8.80 -8.96 26.99
CA TYR A 150 9.34 -8.64 25.66
C TYR A 150 10.25 -7.41 25.64
N ARG A 151 10.14 -6.52 26.64
CA ARG A 151 11.06 -5.40 26.87
C ARG A 151 12.51 -5.83 26.97
N THR A 152 12.78 -6.98 27.54
CA THR A 152 14.14 -7.49 27.66
C THR A 152 14.74 -7.78 26.29
N LEU A 153 13.95 -8.35 25.37
CA LEU A 153 14.40 -8.70 24.02
C LEU A 153 14.75 -7.45 23.20
N TYR A 154 13.84 -6.47 23.10
CA TYR A 154 14.08 -5.31 22.24
C TYR A 154 15.25 -4.43 22.71
N ASN A 155 15.51 -4.39 24.02
CA ASN A 155 16.64 -3.63 24.56
C ASN A 155 17.97 -4.25 24.13
N ASP A 156 18.06 -5.58 24.20
CA ASP A 156 19.26 -6.32 23.80
C ASP A 156 19.48 -6.30 22.29
N ILE A 157 18.41 -6.33 21.49
CA ILE A 157 18.50 -6.17 20.02
C ILE A 157 19.02 -4.77 19.68
N ALA A 158 18.48 -3.71 20.28
CA ALA A 158 18.96 -2.35 20.06
C ALA A 158 20.44 -2.18 20.47
N ALA A 159 20.86 -2.81 21.56
CA ALA A 159 22.25 -2.84 22.00
C ALA A 159 23.15 -3.60 21.01
N ALA A 160 22.72 -4.77 20.53
CA ALA A 160 23.45 -5.57 19.55
C ALA A 160 23.65 -4.82 18.23
N TYR A 161 22.56 -4.25 17.68
CA TYR A 161 22.60 -3.48 16.43
C TYR A 161 23.46 -2.22 16.56
N GLY A 162 23.28 -1.44 17.63
CA GLY A 162 24.07 -0.23 17.86
C GLY A 162 25.57 -0.54 18.02
N CYS A 163 25.93 -1.62 18.74
CA CYS A 163 27.31 -2.10 18.82
C CYS A 163 27.84 -2.54 17.45
N ALA A 164 27.05 -3.24 16.64
CA ALA A 164 27.43 -3.65 15.29
C ALA A 164 27.74 -2.44 14.38
N LEU A 165 26.92 -1.39 14.44
CA LEU A 165 27.18 -0.13 13.73
C LEU A 165 28.45 0.57 14.25
N ARG A 166 28.65 0.64 15.57
CA ARG A 166 29.87 1.22 16.16
C ARG A 166 31.11 0.51 15.66
N TRP A 167 31.10 -0.82 15.60
CA TRP A 167 32.19 -1.59 15.01
C TRP A 167 32.39 -1.26 13.53
N LYS A 168 31.35 -1.34 12.70
CA LYS A 168 31.45 -1.11 11.26
C LYS A 168 32.00 0.27 10.89
N VAL A 169 31.74 1.29 11.72
CA VAL A 169 32.19 2.67 11.48
C VAL A 169 33.55 2.97 12.13
N SER A 170 33.82 2.49 13.35
CA SER A 170 35.07 2.81 14.05
C SER A 170 36.22 1.82 13.83
N GLY A 171 35.89 0.57 13.46
CA GLY A 171 36.84 -0.55 13.43
C GLY A 171 37.15 -1.14 14.82
N ASP A 172 36.59 -0.60 15.90
CA ASP A 172 36.82 -1.10 17.26
C ASP A 172 36.11 -2.44 17.48
N THR A 173 36.89 -3.52 17.59
CA THR A 173 36.39 -4.89 17.74
C THR A 173 35.74 -5.14 19.09
N ALA A 174 35.95 -4.31 20.11
CA ALA A 174 35.25 -4.47 21.39
C ALA A 174 33.72 -4.36 21.23
N TYR A 175 33.25 -3.52 20.30
CA TYR A 175 31.82 -3.44 19.97
C TYR A 175 31.35 -4.63 19.12
N ALA A 176 32.21 -5.19 18.27
CA ALA A 176 31.90 -6.42 17.54
C ALA A 176 31.71 -7.60 18.49
N ASP A 177 32.66 -7.79 19.41
CA ASP A 177 32.61 -8.83 20.43
C ASP A 177 31.36 -8.67 21.32
N LYS A 178 31.02 -7.43 21.69
CA LYS A 178 29.80 -7.12 22.44
C LYS A 178 28.53 -7.47 21.66
N ALA A 179 28.46 -7.14 20.37
CA ALA A 179 27.32 -7.49 19.53
C ALA A 179 27.15 -9.01 19.42
N VAL A 180 28.24 -9.75 19.18
CA VAL A 180 28.24 -11.23 19.17
C VAL A 180 27.81 -11.80 20.52
N GLN A 181 28.24 -11.19 21.63
CA GLN A 181 27.83 -11.62 22.97
C GLN A 181 26.30 -11.61 23.13
N TYR A 182 25.61 -10.57 22.63
CA TYR A 182 24.14 -10.54 22.64
C TYR A 182 23.54 -11.60 21.71
N LEU A 183 24.04 -11.71 20.48
CA LEU A 183 23.53 -12.66 19.48
C LEU A 183 23.62 -14.11 19.97
N ASP A 184 24.78 -14.53 20.47
CA ASP A 184 25.02 -15.89 20.95
C ASP A 184 24.26 -16.19 22.27
N ALA A 185 24.12 -15.19 23.15
CA ALA A 185 23.38 -15.35 24.41
C ALA A 185 21.90 -15.66 24.16
N TRP A 186 21.27 -14.96 23.22
CA TRP A 186 19.88 -15.24 22.84
C TRP A 186 19.76 -16.54 22.02
N ALA A 187 20.65 -16.78 21.06
CA ALA A 187 20.66 -17.99 20.23
C ALA A 187 20.75 -19.29 21.05
N SER A 188 21.41 -19.24 22.21
CA SER A 188 21.57 -20.38 23.11
C SER A 188 20.43 -20.53 24.14
N THR A 189 19.56 -19.53 24.29
CA THR A 189 18.59 -19.48 25.40
C THR A 189 17.15 -19.45 24.93
N LEU A 190 16.80 -18.64 23.92
CA LEU A 190 15.42 -18.41 23.52
C LEU A 190 14.86 -19.63 22.78
N THR A 191 13.74 -20.13 23.26
CA THR A 191 13.08 -21.32 22.70
C THR A 191 11.63 -21.07 22.28
N LEU A 192 11.00 -19.99 22.76
CA LEU A 192 9.60 -19.70 22.51
C LEU A 192 9.30 -18.20 22.59
N ILE A 193 8.41 -17.73 21.71
CA ILE A 193 7.67 -16.48 21.88
C ILE A 193 6.19 -16.85 22.10
N GLY A 194 5.61 -16.37 23.18
CA GLY A 194 4.24 -16.66 23.61
C GLY A 194 3.47 -15.40 24.01
N GLY A 195 2.31 -15.61 24.62
CA GLY A 195 1.33 -14.58 24.94
C GLY A 195 0.04 -14.79 24.16
N ASP A 196 -0.72 -13.73 23.95
CA ASP A 196 -1.91 -13.75 23.09
C ASP A 196 -1.52 -13.49 21.62
N SER A 197 -2.46 -13.00 20.79
CA SER A 197 -2.18 -12.60 19.41
C SER A 197 -0.96 -11.67 19.25
N ASN A 198 -0.62 -10.86 20.25
CA ASN A 198 0.54 -9.95 20.24
C ASN A 198 1.89 -10.69 20.19
N ALA A 199 1.94 -12.02 20.39
CA ALA A 199 3.11 -12.82 20.07
C ALA A 199 3.57 -12.62 18.61
N ALA A 200 2.64 -12.42 17.68
CA ALA A 200 2.94 -12.10 16.28
C ALA A 200 3.62 -10.73 16.12
N LEU A 201 3.24 -9.72 16.91
CA LEU A 201 3.95 -8.43 16.92
C LEU A 201 5.36 -8.57 17.49
N ALA A 202 5.55 -9.37 18.54
CA ALA A 202 6.87 -9.64 19.08
C ALA A 202 7.77 -10.35 18.05
N ALA A 203 7.26 -11.40 17.42
CA ALA A 203 8.01 -12.13 16.40
C ALA A 203 8.29 -11.25 15.17
N GLY A 204 7.32 -10.47 14.71
CA GLY A 204 7.45 -9.62 13.51
C GLY A 204 8.44 -8.48 13.72
N ILE A 205 8.19 -7.63 14.71
CA ILE A 205 9.00 -6.43 14.96
C ILE A 205 10.41 -6.85 15.36
N TYR A 206 10.56 -7.68 16.38
CA TYR A 206 11.89 -8.00 16.89
C TYR A 206 12.65 -8.97 15.98
N GLY A 207 11.95 -9.78 15.20
CA GLY A 207 12.56 -10.73 14.27
C GLY A 207 13.39 -10.06 13.18
N TYR A 208 12.83 -9.06 12.48
CA TYR A 208 13.56 -8.39 11.40
C TYR A 208 14.74 -7.56 11.93
N GLU A 209 14.56 -6.93 13.10
CA GLU A 209 15.61 -6.16 13.75
C GLU A 209 16.78 -7.04 14.18
N PHE A 210 16.48 -8.20 14.77
CA PHE A 210 17.50 -9.13 15.21
C PHE A 210 18.25 -9.75 14.04
N ALA A 211 17.53 -10.10 12.96
CA ALA A 211 18.13 -10.59 11.73
C ALA A 211 19.10 -9.56 11.12
N ASN A 212 18.74 -8.26 11.14
CA ASN A 212 19.63 -7.19 10.70
C ASN A 212 20.90 -7.08 11.55
N ALA A 213 20.80 -7.18 12.88
CA ALA A 213 21.98 -7.21 13.74
C ALA A 213 22.90 -8.40 13.41
N GLY A 214 22.34 -9.60 13.26
CA GLY A 214 23.08 -10.80 12.84
C GLY A 214 23.73 -10.65 11.46
N GLU A 215 23.01 -10.09 10.50
CA GLU A 215 23.50 -9.89 9.13
C GLU A 215 24.73 -8.98 9.07
N ILE A 216 24.77 -7.90 9.86
CA ILE A 216 25.97 -7.05 9.95
C ILE A 216 27.15 -7.86 10.48
N MET A 217 26.91 -8.64 11.54
CA MET A 217 27.93 -9.40 12.24
C MET A 217 28.42 -10.63 11.48
N ARG A 218 27.70 -11.14 10.47
CA ARG A 218 28.12 -12.31 9.67
C ARG A 218 29.51 -12.17 9.05
N SER A 219 29.95 -10.92 8.83
CA SER A 219 31.24 -10.57 8.24
C SER A 219 32.38 -10.45 9.28
N TYR A 220 32.06 -10.53 10.58
CA TYR A 220 33.04 -10.41 11.64
C TYR A 220 33.76 -11.74 11.88
N ALA A 221 35.08 -11.74 11.70
CA ALA A 221 35.90 -12.95 11.87
C ALA A 221 35.87 -13.53 13.29
N GLY A 222 35.54 -12.72 14.31
CA GLY A 222 35.42 -13.16 15.69
C GLY A 222 34.10 -13.89 15.99
N TRP A 223 33.09 -13.84 15.10
CA TRP A 223 31.88 -14.62 15.27
C TRP A 223 32.06 -16.01 14.68
N SER A 224 31.96 -17.03 15.53
CA SER A 224 32.17 -18.41 15.07
C SER A 224 31.08 -18.84 14.08
N ALA A 225 31.45 -19.66 13.10
CA ALA A 225 30.49 -20.25 12.16
C ALA A 225 29.38 -21.05 12.88
N ALA A 226 29.71 -21.67 14.02
CA ALA A 226 28.74 -22.37 14.86
C ALA A 226 27.77 -21.41 15.57
N GLY A 227 28.25 -20.25 16.03
CA GLY A 227 27.42 -19.18 16.61
C GLY A 227 26.43 -18.61 15.60
N LEU A 228 26.91 -18.27 14.40
CA LEU A 228 26.05 -17.85 13.29
C LEU A 228 25.00 -18.93 12.95
N ALA A 229 25.39 -20.20 12.83
CA ALA A 229 24.47 -21.29 12.55
C ALA A 229 23.42 -21.48 13.66
N ALA A 230 23.80 -21.33 14.92
CA ALA A 230 22.87 -21.38 16.06
C ALA A 230 21.89 -20.20 16.02
N PHE A 231 22.37 -18.99 15.72
CA PHE A 231 21.53 -17.81 15.57
C PHE A 231 20.52 -17.97 14.42
N GLN A 232 20.97 -18.38 13.22
CA GLN A 232 20.10 -18.70 12.09
C GLN A 232 19.05 -19.77 12.43
N LYS A 233 19.43 -20.78 13.24
CA LYS A 233 18.50 -21.80 13.72
C LYS A 233 17.44 -21.20 14.64
N MET A 234 17.81 -20.35 15.59
CA MET A 234 16.84 -19.65 16.46
C MET A 234 15.86 -18.82 15.61
N MET A 235 16.36 -18.04 14.65
CA MET A 235 15.51 -17.22 13.77
C MET A 235 14.47 -18.08 13.01
N ARG A 236 14.90 -19.22 12.44
CA ARG A 236 14.00 -20.12 11.69
C ARG A 236 13.06 -20.96 12.55
N SER A 237 13.42 -21.27 13.78
CA SER A 237 12.63 -22.16 14.64
C SER A 237 11.73 -21.44 15.64
N VAL A 238 12.05 -20.20 16.01
CA VAL A 238 11.30 -19.42 17.00
C VAL A 238 10.48 -18.31 16.34
N PHE A 239 11.08 -17.54 15.43
CA PHE A 239 10.44 -16.35 14.84
C PHE A 239 9.60 -16.71 13.61
N TYR A 240 10.23 -17.33 12.60
CA TYR A 240 9.58 -17.62 11.32
C TYR A 240 8.22 -18.34 11.44
N PRO A 241 8.06 -19.41 12.26
CA PRO A 241 6.80 -20.13 12.32
C PRO A 241 5.63 -19.25 12.76
N ILE A 242 5.85 -18.32 13.70
CA ILE A 242 4.83 -17.37 14.16
C ILE A 242 4.51 -16.36 13.05
N ASN A 243 5.53 -15.85 12.36
CA ASN A 243 5.35 -14.89 11.29
C ASN A 243 4.56 -15.48 10.11
N HIS A 244 4.97 -16.66 9.64
CA HIS A 244 4.32 -17.39 8.56
C HIS A 244 2.87 -17.74 8.91
N ASP A 245 2.65 -18.23 10.12
CA ASP A 245 1.32 -18.59 10.62
C ASP A 245 0.39 -17.38 10.66
N PHE A 246 0.89 -16.24 11.16
CA PHE A 246 0.14 -14.99 11.15
C PHE A 246 -0.23 -14.55 9.73
N LEU A 247 0.74 -14.51 8.80
CA LEU A 247 0.49 -14.08 7.41
C LEU A 247 -0.44 -15.02 6.63
N SER A 248 -0.52 -16.29 7.04
CA SER A 248 -1.32 -17.32 6.36
C SER A 248 -2.72 -17.46 6.94
N ARG A 249 -2.87 -17.34 8.26
CA ARG A 249 -4.13 -17.63 8.97
C ARG A 249 -4.74 -16.41 9.67
N HIS A 250 -3.97 -15.34 9.90
CA HIS A 250 -4.40 -14.16 10.66
C HIS A 250 -5.11 -14.54 11.96
N ASN A 251 -4.52 -15.44 12.76
CA ASN A 251 -5.13 -15.99 13.98
C ASN A 251 -6.53 -16.61 13.77
N ASN A 252 -6.77 -17.23 12.61
CA ASN A 252 -8.05 -17.79 12.16
C ASN A 252 -9.18 -16.75 11.98
N THR A 253 -8.82 -15.49 11.75
CA THR A 253 -9.78 -14.41 11.48
C THR A 253 -9.86 -14.11 9.98
N GLU A 254 -10.74 -13.18 9.60
CA GLU A 254 -10.78 -12.71 8.22
C GLU A 254 -9.50 -11.94 7.87
N ILE A 255 -9.00 -12.10 6.64
CA ILE A 255 -7.65 -11.67 6.24
C ILE A 255 -7.39 -10.15 6.42
N THR A 256 -8.44 -9.33 6.43
CA THR A 256 -8.34 -7.88 6.60
C THR A 256 -8.58 -7.41 8.03
N HIS A 257 -8.81 -8.34 8.99
CA HIS A 257 -9.09 -8.02 10.39
C HIS A 257 -7.96 -7.22 11.05
N TYR A 258 -6.71 -7.62 10.85
CA TYR A 258 -5.55 -6.95 11.43
C TYR A 258 -5.07 -5.75 10.61
N TRP A 259 -4.55 -4.74 11.29
CA TRP A 259 -4.02 -3.51 10.68
C TRP A 259 -2.72 -3.74 9.91
N ALA A 260 -2.41 -2.87 8.95
CA ALA A 260 -1.24 -3.01 8.07
C ALA A 260 0.09 -3.24 8.81
N ASN A 261 0.32 -2.59 9.96
CA ASN A 261 1.55 -2.77 10.75
C ASN A 261 1.77 -4.22 11.21
N TRP A 262 0.70 -4.97 11.48
CA TRP A 262 0.80 -6.37 11.90
C TRP A 262 1.37 -7.21 10.77
N ASP A 263 0.78 -7.13 9.58
CA ASP A 263 1.30 -7.84 8.41
C ASP A 263 2.71 -7.36 8.06
N LEU A 264 2.95 -6.04 8.02
CA LEU A 264 4.23 -5.48 7.59
C LEU A 264 5.39 -5.90 8.51
N CYS A 265 5.20 -5.98 9.83
CA CYS A 265 6.28 -6.42 10.71
C CYS A 265 6.58 -7.91 10.56
N ASN A 266 5.56 -8.75 10.44
CA ASN A 266 5.74 -10.19 10.18
C ASN A 266 6.41 -10.42 8.82
N LEU A 267 6.01 -9.64 7.82
CA LEU A 267 6.59 -9.65 6.48
C LEU A 267 8.06 -9.23 6.46
N ALA A 268 8.40 -8.15 7.17
CA ALA A 268 9.78 -7.69 7.34
C ALA A 268 10.64 -8.78 7.98
N SER A 269 10.11 -9.49 8.98
CA SER A 269 10.80 -10.61 9.65
C SER A 269 11.06 -11.76 8.69
N VAL A 270 10.03 -12.25 7.98
CA VAL A 270 10.18 -13.35 7.00
C VAL A 270 11.21 -12.98 5.92
N LEU A 271 11.14 -11.76 5.38
CA LEU A 271 12.11 -11.27 4.40
C LEU A 271 13.54 -11.26 4.96
N ALA A 272 13.71 -10.73 6.17
CA ALA A 272 15.02 -10.62 6.80
C ALA A 272 15.64 -11.99 7.15
N ILE A 273 14.82 -12.91 7.64
CA ILE A 273 15.22 -14.29 7.95
C ILE A 273 15.61 -15.04 6.67
N GLY A 274 14.86 -14.85 5.58
CA GLY A 274 15.16 -15.44 4.28
C GLY A 274 16.55 -15.09 3.78
N VAL A 275 16.90 -13.80 3.78
CA VAL A 275 18.26 -13.36 3.40
C VAL A 275 19.30 -13.90 4.40
N LEU A 276 19.12 -13.69 5.71
CA LEU A 276 20.09 -14.11 6.74
C LEU A 276 20.42 -15.61 6.65
N CYS A 277 19.43 -16.44 6.33
CA CYS A 277 19.55 -17.91 6.31
C CYS A 277 19.83 -18.49 4.92
N ASP A 278 20.07 -17.64 3.91
CA ASP A 278 20.22 -18.05 2.52
C ASP A 278 19.00 -18.88 2.00
N ASP A 279 17.79 -18.52 2.43
CA ASP A 279 16.54 -19.21 2.10
C ASP A 279 15.68 -18.40 1.12
N ALA A 280 15.78 -18.77 -0.16
CA ALA A 280 15.02 -18.15 -1.25
C ALA A 280 13.50 -18.36 -1.12
N GLY A 281 13.04 -19.44 -0.48
CA GLY A 281 11.62 -19.71 -0.32
C GLY A 281 10.96 -18.69 0.60
N LEU A 282 11.61 -18.37 1.73
CA LEU A 282 11.12 -17.34 2.66
C LEU A 282 11.19 -15.94 2.05
N PHE A 283 12.26 -15.66 1.31
CA PHE A 283 12.37 -14.39 0.59
C PHE A 283 11.24 -14.22 -0.43
N ASP A 284 10.99 -15.24 -1.26
CA ASP A 284 9.93 -15.21 -2.28
C ASP A 284 8.53 -15.15 -1.67
N GLU A 285 8.30 -15.81 -0.53
CA GLU A 285 7.07 -15.69 0.27
C GLU A 285 6.80 -14.22 0.61
N ALA A 286 7.80 -13.53 1.18
CA ALA A 286 7.66 -12.14 1.58
C ALA A 286 7.51 -11.19 0.37
N ILE A 287 8.31 -11.34 -0.68
CA ILE A 287 8.20 -10.50 -1.88
C ILE A 287 6.83 -10.68 -2.55
N THR A 288 6.32 -11.90 -2.59
CA THR A 288 5.00 -12.20 -3.18
C THR A 288 3.89 -11.58 -2.34
N TYR A 289 3.94 -11.72 -1.02
CA TYR A 289 2.96 -11.15 -0.11
C TYR A 289 2.93 -9.61 -0.19
N PHE A 290 4.09 -8.94 -0.20
CA PHE A 290 4.13 -7.48 -0.34
C PHE A 290 3.47 -6.99 -1.63
N LYS A 291 3.69 -7.72 -2.74
CA LYS A 291 3.18 -7.34 -4.07
C LYS A 291 1.70 -7.65 -4.25
N ARG A 292 1.23 -8.81 -3.77
CA ARG A 292 -0.07 -9.39 -4.15
C ARG A 292 -0.75 -10.19 -3.02
N GLY A 293 -0.29 -10.07 -1.78
CA GLY A 293 -0.90 -10.72 -0.62
C GLY A 293 -2.34 -10.26 -0.38
N ALA A 294 -3.12 -11.10 0.30
CA ALA A 294 -4.54 -10.84 0.54
C ALA A 294 -4.81 -10.00 1.80
N GLY A 295 -3.84 -9.83 2.69
CA GLY A 295 -3.97 -9.00 3.90
C GLY A 295 -3.43 -7.58 3.74
N ASN A 296 -3.54 -6.80 4.81
CA ASN A 296 -3.27 -5.36 4.82
C ASN A 296 -1.77 -4.99 4.68
N GLY A 297 -0.85 -5.96 4.72
CA GLY A 297 0.58 -5.74 4.44
C GLY A 297 0.96 -5.78 2.96
N CYS A 298 0.04 -6.21 2.09
CA CYS A 298 0.17 -6.00 0.65
C CYS A 298 0.13 -4.49 0.36
N ILE A 299 1.05 -3.98 -0.47
CA ILE A 299 1.16 -2.53 -0.72
C ILE A 299 -0.13 -1.92 -1.31
N GLY A 300 -0.88 -2.73 -2.08
CA GLY A 300 -2.18 -2.34 -2.63
C GLY A 300 -3.24 -2.05 -1.57
N GLN A 301 -3.15 -2.73 -0.42
CA GLN A 301 -4.05 -2.55 0.72
C GLN A 301 -3.49 -1.57 1.76
N ALA A 302 -2.18 -1.64 2.04
CA ALA A 302 -1.50 -0.71 2.94
C ALA A 302 -1.66 0.75 2.47
N VAL A 303 -1.55 0.98 1.15
CA VAL A 303 -1.93 2.25 0.50
C VAL A 303 -3.25 2.02 -0.23
N TYR A 304 -4.34 1.99 0.51
CA TYR A 304 -5.67 1.60 0.03
C TYR A 304 -6.18 2.47 -1.13
N TYR A 305 -5.91 3.79 -1.10
CA TYR A 305 -6.41 4.71 -2.12
C TYR A 305 -5.38 5.77 -2.47
N VAL A 306 -5.15 5.97 -3.78
CA VAL A 306 -4.27 7.02 -4.28
C VAL A 306 -5.11 8.19 -4.77
N HIS A 307 -5.01 9.31 -4.06
CA HIS A 307 -5.61 10.59 -4.41
C HIS A 307 -4.80 11.30 -5.50
N PRO A 308 -5.41 12.28 -6.21
CA PRO A 308 -4.69 13.07 -7.20
C PRO A 308 -3.41 13.69 -6.63
N GLY A 309 -2.34 13.72 -7.43
CA GLY A 309 -1.01 14.19 -7.05
C GLY A 309 -0.18 13.17 -6.28
N TYR A 310 -0.53 11.88 -6.40
CA TYR A 310 0.11 10.76 -5.71
C TYR A 310 0.14 10.91 -4.19
N LEU A 311 -0.94 11.40 -3.60
CA LEU A 311 -1.16 11.32 -2.16
C LEU A 311 -1.87 10.00 -1.83
N GLY A 312 -1.10 9.01 -1.42
CA GLY A 312 -1.57 7.66 -1.09
C GLY A 312 -2.10 7.57 0.34
N GLN A 313 -3.41 7.46 0.52
CA GLN A 313 -4.01 7.26 1.83
C GLN A 313 -3.58 5.90 2.41
N TRP A 314 -2.82 5.97 3.50
CA TRP A 314 -2.38 4.79 4.23
C TRP A 314 -3.52 4.21 5.07
N GLN A 315 -3.62 2.89 5.12
CA GLN A 315 -4.71 2.14 5.75
C GLN A 315 -4.98 2.59 7.20
N GLU A 316 -3.92 2.86 7.98
CA GLU A 316 -4.03 3.21 9.40
C GLU A 316 -4.29 4.71 9.67
N THR A 317 -4.35 5.54 8.64
CA THR A 317 -4.44 7.00 8.79
C THR A 317 -5.68 7.45 9.59
N GLY A 318 -6.78 6.70 9.54
CA GLY A 318 -7.98 6.98 10.33
C GLY A 318 -7.91 6.52 11.80
N ARG A 319 -6.83 5.86 12.23
CA ARG A 319 -6.68 5.25 13.56
C ARG A 319 -5.96 6.22 14.49
N ASP A 320 -4.67 6.38 14.25
CA ASP A 320 -3.77 7.32 14.91
C ASP A 320 -2.48 7.47 14.09
N GLN A 321 -1.72 8.53 14.36
CA GLN A 321 -0.52 8.81 13.58
C GLN A 321 0.73 8.04 14.06
N GLY A 322 0.69 7.47 15.27
CA GLY A 322 1.80 6.66 15.79
C GLY A 322 1.97 5.35 15.02
N HIS A 323 0.86 4.70 14.66
CA HIS A 323 0.86 3.51 13.81
C HIS A 323 0.97 3.86 12.32
N ASN A 324 0.42 5.00 11.91
CA ASN A 324 0.58 5.49 10.54
C ASN A 324 2.06 5.65 10.16
N THR A 325 2.84 6.26 11.06
CA THR A 325 4.29 6.42 10.87
C THR A 325 5.07 5.12 11.07
N LEU A 326 4.58 4.18 11.90
CA LEU A 326 5.15 2.83 12.00
C LEU A 326 5.04 2.08 10.67
N GLY A 327 3.90 2.19 9.99
CA GLY A 327 3.70 1.60 8.66
C GLY A 327 4.75 2.06 7.65
N ILE A 328 5.13 3.35 7.68
CA ILE A 328 6.21 3.89 6.83
C ILE A 328 7.57 3.31 7.23
N ALA A 329 7.86 3.17 8.53
CA ALA A 329 9.11 2.58 9.00
C ALA A 329 9.26 1.12 8.53
N LEU A 330 8.24 0.29 8.71
CA LEU A 330 8.25 -1.11 8.31
C LEU A 330 8.28 -1.28 6.79
N GLY A 331 7.43 -0.53 6.07
CA GLY A 331 7.40 -0.53 4.60
C GLY A 331 8.73 -0.10 3.99
N GLY A 332 9.38 0.92 4.58
CA GLY A 332 10.70 1.39 4.20
C GLY A 332 11.76 0.33 4.40
N ALA A 333 11.74 -0.37 5.53
CA ALA A 333 12.67 -1.48 5.81
C ALA A 333 12.51 -2.62 4.80
N ILE A 334 11.26 -3.03 4.50
CA ILE A 334 10.97 -4.05 3.48
C ILE A 334 11.53 -3.65 2.12
N CYS A 335 11.29 -2.40 1.71
CA CYS A 335 11.73 -1.90 0.40
C CYS A 335 13.25 -1.83 0.30
N GLU A 336 13.96 -1.39 1.34
CA GLU A 336 15.43 -1.32 1.32
C GLU A 336 16.08 -2.71 1.38
N MET A 337 15.57 -3.63 2.21
CA MET A 337 16.07 -5.01 2.25
C MET A 337 15.89 -5.69 0.88
N ALA A 338 14.74 -5.50 0.22
CA ALA A 338 14.52 -6.03 -1.13
C ALA A 338 15.42 -5.33 -2.18
N TRP A 339 15.60 -4.02 -2.07
CA TRP A 339 16.47 -3.25 -2.97
C TRP A 339 17.91 -3.74 -2.94
N ASN A 340 18.44 -4.02 -1.75
CA ASN A 340 19.80 -4.53 -1.56
C ASN A 340 19.98 -5.97 -2.08
N GLN A 341 18.88 -6.67 -2.40
CA GLN A 341 18.87 -7.94 -3.11
C GLN A 341 18.53 -7.81 -4.61
N GLY A 342 18.44 -6.58 -5.13
CA GLY A 342 18.19 -6.29 -6.55
C GLY A 342 16.70 -6.26 -6.93
N ILE A 343 15.78 -6.22 -5.96
CA ILE A 343 14.34 -6.13 -6.22
C ILE A 343 13.84 -4.71 -5.92
N ASP A 344 13.37 -4.00 -6.96
CA ASP A 344 12.83 -2.65 -6.81
C ASP A 344 11.37 -2.65 -6.31
N LEU A 345 11.18 -2.80 -4.99
CA LEU A 345 9.87 -2.59 -4.36
C LEU A 345 9.52 -1.10 -4.20
N TYR A 346 10.50 -0.21 -4.18
CA TYR A 346 10.27 1.23 -4.13
C TYR A 346 9.57 1.75 -5.40
N GLY A 347 9.92 1.20 -6.57
CA GLY A 347 9.30 1.52 -7.86
C GLY A 347 7.95 0.84 -8.13
N LEU A 348 7.56 -0.13 -7.30
CA LEU A 348 6.36 -0.93 -7.50
C LEU A 348 5.10 -0.07 -7.59
N ASP A 349 4.24 -0.43 -8.54
CA ASP A 349 2.95 0.23 -8.80
C ASP A 349 3.08 1.76 -8.89
N ASN A 350 4.02 2.20 -9.73
CA ASN A 350 4.35 3.60 -9.97
C ASN A 350 4.71 4.35 -8.68
N ASN A 351 5.63 3.78 -7.89
CA ASN A 351 6.06 4.27 -6.58
C ASN A 351 4.94 4.38 -5.53
N ARG A 352 4.06 3.36 -5.42
CA ARG A 352 2.93 3.38 -4.46
C ARG A 352 3.39 3.58 -3.01
N PHE A 353 4.55 3.04 -2.63
CA PHE A 353 5.12 3.30 -1.30
C PHE A 353 5.48 4.78 -1.09
N LEU A 354 6.04 5.47 -2.10
CA LEU A 354 6.28 6.92 -2.02
C LEU A 354 4.97 7.68 -1.85
N ALA A 355 3.91 7.29 -2.57
CA ALA A 355 2.62 7.94 -2.45
C ALA A 355 2.08 7.85 -1.00
N GLY A 356 2.21 6.67 -0.38
CA GLY A 356 1.93 6.46 1.04
C GLY A 356 2.78 7.37 1.94
N ALA A 357 4.10 7.36 1.75
CA ALA A 357 5.02 8.12 2.57
C ALA A 357 4.80 9.65 2.47
N GLU A 358 4.59 10.20 1.27
CA GLU A 358 4.29 11.62 1.08
C GLU A 358 2.97 12.02 1.75
N TYR A 359 1.94 11.17 1.66
CA TYR A 359 0.67 11.40 2.34
C TYR A 359 0.86 11.43 3.87
N VAL A 360 1.52 10.43 4.44
CA VAL A 360 1.74 10.33 5.89
C VAL A 360 2.61 11.47 6.39
N ALA A 361 3.68 11.81 5.67
CA ALA A 361 4.53 12.97 5.99
C ALA A 361 3.72 14.27 5.97
N LYS A 362 2.95 14.51 4.91
CA LYS A 362 2.10 15.70 4.80
C LYS A 362 1.11 15.79 5.96
N ALA A 363 0.41 14.72 6.29
CA ALA A 363 -0.57 14.68 7.38
C ALA A 363 0.03 14.98 8.77
N ASN A 364 1.35 14.82 8.93
CA ASN A 364 2.07 15.03 10.18
C ASN A 364 2.95 16.29 10.18
N LEU A 365 2.99 17.04 9.08
CA LEU A 365 3.72 18.31 8.99
C LEU A 365 2.85 19.50 9.38
N ILE A 366 3.44 20.44 10.13
CA ILE A 366 2.82 21.73 10.42
C ILE A 366 2.96 22.62 9.17
N GLN A 367 1.82 23.10 8.67
CA GLN A 367 1.75 24.06 7.57
C GLN A 367 2.04 25.49 8.07
N SER A 368 1.45 25.89 9.20
CA SER A 368 1.65 27.20 9.80
C SER A 368 1.21 27.22 11.26
N GLY A 369 1.96 27.91 12.13
CA GLY A 369 1.64 27.99 13.56
C GLY A 369 1.58 26.60 14.21
N SER A 370 0.37 26.18 14.61
CA SER A 370 0.07 24.84 15.12
C SER A 370 -0.83 24.00 14.20
N THR A 371 -1.08 24.49 12.98
CA THR A 371 -2.00 23.88 12.01
C THR A 371 -1.25 22.91 11.13
N TYR A 372 -1.66 21.64 11.12
CA TYR A 372 -1.15 20.60 10.23
C TYR A 372 -1.66 20.79 8.80
N TYR A 373 -0.91 20.30 7.81
CA TYR A 373 -1.40 20.28 6.43
C TYR A 373 -2.67 19.42 6.31
N PRO A 374 -3.68 19.86 5.55
CA PRO A 374 -4.80 19.01 5.20
C PRO A 374 -4.37 17.96 4.17
N VAL A 375 -4.98 16.78 4.28
CA VAL A 375 -4.89 15.69 3.30
C VAL A 375 -6.29 15.24 2.91
N PRO A 376 -6.51 14.84 1.64
CA PRO A 376 -7.80 14.30 1.21
C PRO A 376 -8.05 12.93 1.84
N TYR A 377 -9.31 12.55 2.07
CA TYR A 377 -9.64 11.29 2.72
C TYR A 377 -10.88 10.65 2.09
N VAL A 378 -10.82 9.35 1.82
CA VAL A 378 -11.97 8.50 1.48
C VAL A 378 -12.20 7.49 2.61
N THR A 379 -13.45 7.05 2.79
CA THR A 379 -13.76 6.09 3.86
C THR A 379 -12.99 4.78 3.66
N TYR A 380 -12.31 4.33 4.71
CA TYR A 380 -11.73 2.99 4.80
C TYR A 380 -12.65 2.12 5.66
N ARG A 381 -12.92 0.89 5.22
CA ARG A 381 -13.74 -0.06 5.97
C ARG A 381 -13.25 -1.48 5.75
N ASN A 382 -13.12 -2.23 6.82
CA ASN A 382 -12.86 -3.68 6.81
C ASN A 382 -13.85 -4.37 7.74
N VAL A 383 -13.57 -5.62 8.13
CA VAL A 383 -14.42 -6.39 9.06
C VAL A 383 -14.48 -5.79 10.47
N ASP A 384 -13.44 -5.07 10.89
CA ASP A 384 -13.26 -4.59 12.27
C ASP A 384 -13.67 -3.12 12.44
N VAL A 385 -13.34 -2.28 11.48
CA VAL A 385 -13.47 -0.82 11.58
C VAL A 385 -14.13 -0.17 10.36
N THR A 386 -14.74 0.98 10.61
CA THR A 386 -15.13 1.96 9.60
C THR A 386 -14.55 3.31 9.97
N GLN A 387 -13.68 3.85 9.13
CA GLN A 387 -12.96 5.09 9.35
C GLN A 387 -13.34 6.09 8.27
N THR A 388 -14.08 7.13 8.64
CA THR A 388 -14.63 8.12 7.71
C THR A 388 -13.80 9.40 7.61
N THR A 389 -12.84 9.59 8.51
CA THR A 389 -11.98 10.79 8.57
C THR A 389 -10.54 10.44 8.97
N LEU A 390 -9.60 11.34 8.64
CA LEU A 390 -8.25 11.35 9.21
C LEU A 390 -8.32 11.45 10.76
N SER A 391 -7.52 10.65 11.47
CA SER A 391 -7.35 10.80 12.91
C SER A 391 -6.29 11.85 13.22
N THR A 392 -6.60 12.79 14.12
CA THR A 392 -5.63 13.78 14.61
C THR A 392 -4.84 13.29 15.83
N VAL A 393 -5.15 12.09 16.35
CA VAL A 393 -4.49 11.53 17.53
C VAL A 393 -3.03 11.25 17.21
N GLY A 394 -2.13 11.88 17.99
CA GLY A 394 -0.69 11.75 17.82
C GLY A 394 -0.12 12.45 16.59
N GLN A 395 -0.83 13.38 15.95
CA GLN A 395 -0.28 14.14 14.82
C GLN A 395 1.08 14.76 15.16
N GLY A 396 2.01 14.64 14.21
CA GLY A 396 3.41 15.03 14.39
C GLY A 396 4.28 13.95 15.03
N THR A 397 3.77 12.72 15.24
CA THR A 397 4.59 11.62 15.78
C THR A 397 5.81 11.40 14.89
N ALA A 398 7.00 11.55 15.47
CA ALA A 398 8.27 11.33 14.80
C ALA A 398 8.77 9.90 15.03
N ARG A 399 9.29 9.26 13.98
CA ARG A 399 9.99 7.96 14.02
C ARG A 399 11.26 8.04 13.16
N PRO A 400 12.35 7.34 13.53
CA PRO A 400 13.63 7.39 12.80
C PRO A 400 13.63 6.53 11.53
N CYS A 401 12.83 6.92 10.53
CA CYS A 401 12.72 6.20 9.25
C CYS A 401 12.74 7.12 8.02
N TRP A 402 12.71 8.43 8.21
CA TRP A 402 12.48 9.39 7.13
C TRP A 402 13.75 9.68 6.35
N ALA A 403 14.92 9.58 7.00
CA ALA A 403 16.19 9.63 6.28
C ALA A 403 16.27 8.53 5.21
N LEU A 404 15.82 7.30 5.51
CA LEU A 404 15.80 6.20 4.54
C LEU A 404 14.93 6.53 3.33
N VAL A 405 13.68 6.89 3.57
CA VAL A 405 12.71 7.17 2.50
C VAL A 405 13.16 8.36 1.64
N ALA A 406 13.52 9.47 2.27
CA ALA A 406 13.92 10.68 1.56
C ALA A 406 15.18 10.46 0.72
N ASN A 407 16.21 9.81 1.28
CA ASN A 407 17.46 9.58 0.53
C ASN A 407 17.29 8.56 -0.60
N HIS A 408 16.43 7.56 -0.45
CA HIS A 408 16.12 6.66 -1.55
C HIS A 408 15.51 7.45 -2.72
N TYR A 409 14.38 8.12 -2.52
CA TYR A 409 13.68 8.73 -3.66
C TYR A 409 14.38 9.98 -4.20
N ILE A 410 14.96 10.81 -3.34
CA ILE A 410 15.56 12.09 -3.76
C ILE A 410 16.98 11.88 -4.25
N ASN A 411 17.83 11.23 -3.44
CA ASN A 411 19.26 11.14 -3.71
C ASN A 411 19.64 9.88 -4.51
N ARG A 412 18.85 8.79 -4.45
CA ARG A 412 19.08 7.60 -5.30
C ARG A 412 18.29 7.67 -6.61
N LYS A 413 17.01 8.08 -6.58
CA LYS A 413 16.12 8.12 -7.77
C LYS A 413 15.95 9.51 -8.42
N GLY A 414 16.36 10.59 -7.78
CA GLY A 414 16.24 11.96 -8.32
C GLY A 414 14.80 12.53 -8.32
N LEU A 415 13.85 11.85 -7.69
CA LEU A 415 12.43 12.25 -7.65
C LEU A 415 12.18 13.36 -6.61
N ALA A 416 11.14 14.13 -6.84
CA ALA A 416 10.61 15.05 -5.83
C ALA A 416 9.82 14.26 -4.77
N ALA A 417 10.24 14.38 -3.51
CA ALA A 417 9.52 13.90 -2.33
C ALA A 417 9.50 15.01 -1.26
N PRO A 418 8.77 16.12 -1.52
CA PRO A 418 8.88 17.34 -0.73
C PRO A 418 8.46 17.16 0.73
N TYR A 419 7.41 16.39 1.01
CA TYR A 419 6.95 16.20 2.38
C TYR A 419 7.84 15.23 3.15
N CYS A 420 8.28 14.12 2.52
CA CYS A 420 9.28 13.24 3.12
C CYS A 420 10.59 13.99 3.41
N LYS A 421 11.03 14.88 2.50
CA LYS A 421 12.22 15.73 2.71
C LYS A 421 12.07 16.63 3.93
N GLN A 422 10.94 17.34 4.05
CA GLN A 422 10.68 18.22 5.18
C GLN A 422 10.61 17.45 6.50
N PHE A 423 9.94 16.29 6.50
CA PHE A 423 9.81 15.49 7.71
C PHE A 423 11.14 14.82 8.10
N ALA A 424 11.95 14.37 7.13
CA ALA A 424 13.32 13.91 7.39
C ALA A 424 14.18 15.00 8.03
N ALA A 425 14.09 16.24 7.54
CA ALA A 425 14.80 17.37 8.13
C ALA A 425 14.31 17.71 9.55
N LEU A 426 13.02 17.52 9.85
CA LEU A 426 12.44 17.74 11.17
C LEU A 426 12.95 16.73 12.22
N VAL A 427 13.15 15.46 11.82
CA VAL A 427 13.55 14.38 12.73
C VAL A 427 15.08 14.26 12.85
N GLN A 428 15.85 14.85 11.93
CA GLN A 428 17.32 14.77 11.93
C GLN A 428 17.96 15.51 13.13
N PRO A 429 18.99 14.94 13.79
CA PRO A 429 19.56 13.62 13.58
C PRO A 429 18.70 12.50 14.21
N GLU A 430 18.41 11.46 13.41
CA GLU A 430 17.63 10.31 13.84
C GLU A 430 18.42 9.44 14.83
N GLY A 431 17.81 9.12 15.97
CA GLY A 431 18.31 8.15 16.94
C GLY A 431 17.80 6.74 16.69
N GLY A 432 18.08 5.81 17.60
CA GLY A 432 17.53 4.45 17.62
C GLY A 432 16.86 4.14 18.95
N GLY A 433 16.68 2.85 19.25
CA GLY A 433 16.08 2.42 20.50
C GLY A 433 16.72 3.08 21.74
N GLY A 434 15.88 3.67 22.59
CA GLY A 434 16.26 4.44 23.77
C GLY A 434 16.32 5.95 23.56
N ASN A 435 16.16 6.46 22.33
CA ASN A 435 16.21 7.89 22.04
C ASN A 435 14.84 8.59 22.04
N TYR A 436 13.73 7.87 21.83
CA TYR A 436 12.38 8.46 21.76
C TYR A 436 11.48 8.06 22.95
N GLY A 437 11.91 7.13 23.81
CA GLY A 437 11.23 6.83 25.08
C GLY A 437 11.49 5.42 25.63
N PRO A 438 10.99 5.09 26.83
CA PRO A 438 11.25 3.76 27.42
C PRO A 438 10.34 2.66 26.87
N ASN A 439 9.28 3.03 26.15
CA ASN A 439 8.18 2.17 25.71
C ASN A 439 8.49 1.45 24.40
N SER A 440 7.75 0.39 24.11
CA SER A 440 7.91 -0.43 22.90
C SER A 440 7.96 0.37 21.60
N GLY A 441 7.15 1.43 21.48
CA GLY A 441 7.10 2.31 20.30
C GLY A 441 8.46 2.87 19.86
N ASP A 442 9.37 3.12 20.80
CA ASP A 442 10.73 3.59 20.54
C ASP A 442 11.63 2.50 19.92
N TYR A 443 11.25 1.24 20.08
CA TYR A 443 11.98 0.04 19.67
C TYR A 443 11.21 -0.78 18.63
N ASP A 444 10.24 -0.17 17.93
CA ASP A 444 9.59 -0.82 16.78
C ASP A 444 10.38 -0.63 15.48
N GLN A 445 11.48 0.14 15.54
CA GLN A 445 12.43 0.37 14.45
C GLN A 445 13.87 0.51 14.95
N LEU A 446 14.83 0.05 14.14
CA LEU A 446 16.27 0.13 14.45
C LEU A 446 16.83 1.56 14.54
N GLY A 447 16.34 2.46 13.68
CA GLY A 447 16.73 3.86 13.62
C GLY A 447 18.17 4.14 13.16
N TYR A 448 18.72 5.26 13.63
CA TYR A 448 20.00 5.86 13.20
C TYR A 448 20.09 6.16 11.69
N GLY A 449 18.95 6.47 11.04
CA GLY A 449 18.88 6.68 9.60
C GLY A 449 19.68 7.88 9.11
N THR A 450 19.89 8.92 9.94
CA THR A 450 20.79 10.04 9.57
C THR A 450 22.22 9.58 9.33
N LEU A 451 22.73 8.66 10.15
CA LEU A 451 24.06 8.07 9.93
C LEU A 451 24.03 7.06 8.78
N THR A 452 23.07 6.14 8.81
CA THR A 452 23.11 4.94 7.98
C THR A 452 22.58 5.17 6.56
N CYS A 453 21.58 6.03 6.40
CA CYS A 453 20.81 6.17 5.16
C CYS A 453 21.10 7.48 4.40
N THR A 454 21.72 8.49 5.04
CA THR A 454 22.05 9.74 4.34
C THR A 454 23.05 9.48 3.21
N ARG A 455 22.76 10.09 2.06
CA ARG A 455 23.57 10.04 0.84
C ARG A 455 23.94 11.46 0.43
N ASP A 456 25.05 11.59 -0.28
CA ASP A 456 25.34 12.85 -0.98
C ASP A 456 24.20 13.19 -1.96
N PRO A 457 23.99 14.49 -2.25
CA PRO A 457 22.98 14.91 -3.21
C PRO A 457 23.11 14.14 -4.53
N GLY A 458 22.04 13.45 -4.91
CA GLY A 458 21.95 12.72 -6.17
C GLY A 458 21.70 13.63 -7.36
N THR A 459 21.87 13.09 -8.57
CA THR A 459 21.42 13.77 -9.79
C THR A 459 19.88 13.80 -9.82
N PRO A 460 19.25 14.98 -9.96
CA PRO A 460 17.81 15.07 -10.16
C PRO A 460 17.35 14.27 -11.39
N ALA A 461 16.11 13.77 -11.36
CA ALA A 461 15.50 13.14 -12.51
C ALA A 461 15.44 14.13 -13.70
N ALA A 462 15.77 13.65 -14.90
CA ALA A 462 15.88 14.48 -16.08
C ALA A 462 14.53 15.04 -16.58
N ALA A 463 13.42 14.42 -16.20
CA ALA A 463 12.06 14.81 -16.56
C ALA A 463 11.05 14.30 -15.52
N PRO A 464 9.85 14.92 -15.41
CA PRO A 464 8.75 14.35 -14.67
C PRO A 464 8.45 12.92 -15.16
N SER A 465 7.97 12.06 -14.28
CA SER A 465 7.76 10.64 -14.61
C SER A 465 6.46 10.10 -14.05
N GLY A 466 6.09 8.90 -14.46
CA GLY A 466 4.90 8.22 -13.98
C GLY A 466 3.63 9.05 -14.16
N LEU A 467 3.48 9.77 -15.29
CA LEU A 467 2.25 10.50 -15.57
C LEU A 467 1.10 9.50 -15.78
N THR A 468 0.03 9.65 -15.00
CA THR A 468 -1.23 8.92 -15.18
C THR A 468 -2.37 9.90 -15.39
N GLY A 469 -3.48 9.39 -15.94
CA GLY A 469 -4.67 10.17 -16.22
C GLY A 469 -5.92 9.31 -16.30
N TYR A 470 -7.02 9.78 -15.73
CA TYR A 470 -8.32 9.11 -15.81
C TYR A 470 -9.46 10.12 -15.98
N THR A 471 -10.59 9.66 -16.53
CA THR A 471 -11.78 10.49 -16.71
C THR A 471 -12.70 10.43 -15.49
N THR A 472 -13.32 11.56 -15.16
CA THR A 472 -14.34 11.64 -14.12
C THR A 472 -15.28 12.79 -14.43
N ALA A 473 -16.58 12.50 -14.57
CA ALA A 473 -17.61 13.48 -14.87
C ALA A 473 -17.24 14.40 -16.05
N ALA A 474 -16.75 13.82 -17.14
CA ALA A 474 -16.25 14.51 -18.35
C ALA A 474 -14.97 15.36 -18.19
N SER A 475 -14.35 15.42 -17.01
CA SER A 475 -13.02 15.98 -16.80
C SER A 475 -11.93 14.90 -16.86
N VAL A 476 -10.67 15.34 -17.01
CA VAL A 476 -9.47 14.49 -16.97
C VAL A 476 -8.64 14.88 -15.76
N VAL A 477 -8.40 13.95 -14.84
CA VAL A 477 -7.51 14.15 -13.69
C VAL A 477 -6.16 13.53 -13.99
N LEU A 478 -5.09 14.33 -13.91
CA LEU A 478 -3.71 13.94 -14.16
C LEU A 478 -2.91 13.93 -12.86
N SER A 479 -1.93 13.04 -12.75
CA SER A 479 -0.97 13.00 -11.63
C SER A 479 0.40 12.54 -12.11
N TRP A 480 1.48 13.13 -11.59
CA TRP A 480 2.86 12.80 -12.00
C TRP A 480 3.84 12.89 -10.83
N TRP A 481 4.99 12.22 -10.99
CA TRP A 481 6.14 12.38 -10.11
C TRP A 481 7.04 13.50 -10.59
N GLY A 482 7.44 14.35 -9.66
CA GLY A 482 8.27 15.52 -9.92
C GLY A 482 9.77 15.24 -9.96
N CYS A 483 10.55 16.26 -10.34
CA CYS A 483 12.00 16.27 -10.25
C CYS A 483 12.44 17.06 -9.01
N SER A 484 13.48 16.60 -8.30
CA SER A 484 13.91 17.22 -7.03
C SER A 484 14.41 18.67 -7.13
N ASN A 485 14.70 19.17 -8.35
CA ASN A 485 15.18 20.52 -8.63
C ASN A 485 14.20 21.38 -9.46
N ALA A 486 12.98 20.90 -9.70
CA ALA A 486 11.99 21.66 -10.48
C ALA A 486 11.43 22.83 -9.67
N ALA A 487 11.28 23.98 -10.32
CA ALA A 487 10.61 25.16 -9.77
C ALA A 487 9.10 25.12 -10.00
N SER A 488 8.66 24.57 -11.14
CA SER A 488 7.25 24.38 -11.46
C SER A 488 7.07 23.35 -12.58
N TYR A 489 5.82 23.01 -12.90
CA TYR A 489 5.45 22.07 -13.97
C TYR A 489 4.48 22.69 -14.96
N THR A 490 4.54 22.20 -16.20
CA THR A 490 3.66 22.58 -17.31
C THR A 490 2.96 21.34 -17.86
N VAL A 491 1.63 21.37 -17.92
CA VAL A 491 0.82 20.31 -18.53
C VAL A 491 0.56 20.70 -19.98
N LYS A 492 0.83 19.77 -20.90
CA LYS A 492 0.59 19.94 -22.33
C LYS A 492 -0.31 18.83 -22.87
N ARG A 493 -1.17 19.15 -23.83
CA ARG A 493 -2.19 18.26 -24.42
C ARG A 493 -2.11 18.25 -25.93
N ALA A 494 -2.36 17.09 -26.53
CA ALA A 494 -2.53 16.90 -27.97
C ALA A 494 -3.78 16.06 -28.25
N THR A 495 -4.30 16.12 -29.48
CA THR A 495 -5.38 15.26 -29.99
C THR A 495 -4.85 14.07 -30.81
N ILE A 496 -3.54 14.03 -31.06
CA ILE A 496 -2.84 12.98 -31.81
C ILE A 496 -1.70 12.45 -30.92
N ALA A 497 -1.46 11.14 -30.98
CA ALA A 497 -0.37 10.50 -30.26
C ALA A 497 0.99 11.08 -30.69
N GLY A 498 1.84 11.43 -29.71
CA GLY A 498 3.16 12.01 -29.96
C GLY A 498 3.17 13.52 -30.25
N GLY A 499 2.01 14.18 -30.30
CA GLY A 499 1.91 15.63 -30.49
C GLY A 499 1.50 16.07 -31.90
N PRO A 500 1.64 17.37 -32.24
CA PRO A 500 2.24 18.44 -31.42
C PRO A 500 1.41 18.75 -30.16
N TYR A 501 2.09 19.03 -29.05
CA TYR A 501 1.45 19.33 -27.76
C TYR A 501 1.27 20.84 -27.56
N ALA A 502 0.08 21.26 -27.17
CA ALA A 502 -0.23 22.62 -26.76
C ALA A 502 -0.25 22.74 -25.23
N THR A 503 0.27 23.84 -24.68
CA THR A 503 0.20 24.11 -23.23
C THR A 503 -1.26 24.28 -22.80
N VAL A 504 -1.66 23.53 -21.76
CA VAL A 504 -2.95 23.68 -21.09
C VAL A 504 -2.80 24.60 -19.88
N THR A 505 -1.75 24.39 -19.09
CA THR A 505 -1.43 25.22 -17.92
C THR A 505 0.06 25.13 -17.60
N SER A 506 0.59 26.15 -16.91
CA SER A 506 1.98 26.23 -16.45
C SER A 506 2.05 26.81 -15.04
N GLY A 507 3.20 26.68 -14.38
CA GLY A 507 3.43 27.27 -13.06
C GLY A 507 2.88 26.44 -11.90
N ILE A 508 2.63 25.14 -12.09
CA ILE A 508 2.18 24.25 -11.02
C ILE A 508 3.35 23.98 -10.07
N THR A 509 3.23 24.32 -8.80
CA THR A 509 4.29 24.15 -7.77
C THR A 509 3.90 23.22 -6.62
N ASP A 510 2.62 23.04 -6.39
CA ASP A 510 2.09 22.38 -5.19
C ASP A 510 1.82 20.89 -5.44
N LEU A 511 0.59 20.43 -5.15
CA LEU A 511 0.15 19.07 -5.45
C LEU A 511 0.37 18.79 -6.94
N LEU A 512 1.14 17.73 -7.26
CA LEU A 512 1.54 17.38 -8.62
C LEU A 512 0.40 16.70 -9.41
N SER A 513 -0.69 17.44 -9.53
CA SER A 513 -1.96 17.07 -10.12
C SER A 513 -2.53 18.20 -10.94
N TYR A 514 -3.34 17.88 -11.94
CA TYR A 514 -4.13 18.86 -12.68
C TYR A 514 -5.44 18.24 -13.19
N THR A 515 -6.54 18.99 -13.08
CA THR A 515 -7.82 18.60 -13.66
C THR A 515 -8.08 19.44 -14.90
N ASP A 516 -7.98 18.80 -16.06
CA ASP A 516 -8.35 19.40 -17.33
C ASP A 516 -9.85 19.18 -17.60
N THR A 517 -10.50 20.19 -18.17
CA THR A 517 -11.88 20.07 -18.70
C THR A 517 -11.82 20.36 -20.18
N PRO A 518 -11.56 19.34 -21.02
CA PRO A 518 -11.44 19.55 -22.45
C PRO A 518 -12.73 20.12 -23.05
N PRO A 519 -12.63 21.02 -24.05
CA PRO A 519 -13.80 21.70 -24.61
C PRO A 519 -14.73 20.76 -25.38
N ALA A 520 -14.27 19.55 -25.76
CA ALA A 520 -15.05 18.58 -26.50
C ALA A 520 -14.80 17.15 -25.99
N ALA A 521 -15.77 16.28 -26.24
CA ALA A 521 -15.59 14.84 -26.09
C ALA A 521 -14.59 14.34 -27.15
N GLY A 522 -13.59 13.56 -26.74
CA GLY A 522 -12.58 13.06 -27.67
C GLY A 522 -11.53 12.16 -27.02
N THR A 523 -10.46 11.91 -27.77
CA THR A 523 -9.24 11.26 -27.27
C THR A 523 -8.14 12.32 -27.16
N TYR A 524 -7.48 12.36 -26.01
CA TYR A 524 -6.44 13.32 -25.70
C TYR A 524 -5.18 12.61 -25.21
N TYR A 525 -4.03 13.22 -25.49
CA TYR A 525 -2.71 12.76 -25.07
C TYR A 525 -2.06 13.86 -24.24
N TYR A 526 -1.60 13.54 -23.03
CA TYR A 526 -0.99 14.49 -22.12
C TYR A 526 0.47 14.17 -21.87
N VAL A 527 1.27 15.21 -21.69
CA VAL A 527 2.65 15.15 -21.18
C VAL A 527 2.87 16.26 -20.18
N VAL A 528 3.84 16.08 -19.28
CA VAL A 528 4.27 17.10 -18.31
C VAL A 528 5.75 17.41 -18.49
N THR A 529 6.11 18.68 -18.45
CA THR A 529 7.50 19.16 -18.40
C THR A 529 7.76 19.88 -17.08
N ALA A 530 8.99 19.84 -16.60
CA ALA A 530 9.45 20.60 -15.45
C ALA A 530 10.19 21.86 -15.89
N GLN A 531 9.93 22.98 -15.23
CA GLN A 531 10.79 24.15 -15.30
C GLN A 531 11.91 23.99 -14.28
N THR A 532 13.14 23.94 -14.74
CA THR A 532 14.35 23.83 -13.89
C THR A 532 15.22 25.07 -14.03
N PRO A 533 16.23 25.28 -13.17
CA PRO A 533 17.22 26.34 -13.37
C PRO A 533 17.96 26.27 -14.71
N SER A 534 18.09 25.06 -15.28
CA SER A 534 18.69 24.82 -16.61
C SER A 534 17.73 25.02 -17.80
N GLY A 535 16.46 25.35 -17.55
CA GLY A 535 15.43 25.47 -18.57
C GLY A 535 14.32 24.43 -18.45
N GLU A 536 13.47 24.36 -19.47
CA GLU A 536 12.40 23.36 -19.55
C GLU A 536 12.99 21.95 -19.79
N SER A 537 12.54 20.96 -19.02
CA SER A 537 12.98 19.57 -19.14
C SER A 537 12.43 18.88 -20.39
N ALA A 538 12.92 17.67 -20.66
CA ALA A 538 12.19 16.74 -21.53
C ALA A 538 10.79 16.44 -20.95
N ALA A 539 9.88 15.99 -21.81
CA ALA A 539 8.55 15.58 -21.43
C ALA A 539 8.56 14.25 -20.65
N SER A 540 7.58 14.09 -19.76
CA SER A 540 7.23 12.80 -19.15
C SER A 540 6.83 11.76 -20.20
N ASN A 541 6.54 10.54 -19.75
CA ASN A 541 5.72 9.61 -20.54
C ASN A 541 4.41 10.29 -20.94
N ALA A 542 3.91 9.96 -22.14
CA ALA A 542 2.60 10.42 -22.60
C ALA A 542 1.50 9.52 -22.04
N VAL A 543 0.38 10.09 -21.61
CA VAL A 543 -0.82 9.33 -21.21
C VAL A 543 -1.98 9.62 -22.16
N LYS A 544 -2.67 8.57 -22.63
CA LYS A 544 -3.90 8.66 -23.42
C LYS A 544 -5.10 8.66 -22.49
N VAL A 545 -6.03 9.58 -22.70
CA VAL A 545 -7.30 9.64 -21.97
C VAL A 545 -8.45 9.85 -22.96
N VAL A 546 -9.56 9.13 -22.77
CA VAL A 546 -10.73 9.17 -23.65
C VAL A 546 -11.92 9.75 -22.90
N THR A 547 -12.35 10.96 -23.25
CA THR A 547 -13.54 11.64 -22.69
C THR A 547 -14.81 11.37 -23.49
N ALA A 548 -14.70 10.88 -24.72
CA ALA A 548 -15.85 10.45 -25.51
C ALA A 548 -16.42 9.13 -25.01
N ILE A 549 -17.75 8.99 -25.08
CA ILE A 549 -18.41 7.71 -24.88
C ILE A 549 -18.04 6.79 -26.05
N GLN A 550 -17.47 5.62 -25.74
CA GLN A 550 -17.02 4.65 -26.74
C GLN A 550 -17.28 3.23 -26.25
N VAL A 551 -17.64 2.33 -27.17
CA VAL A 551 -17.71 0.90 -26.87
C VAL A 551 -16.29 0.40 -26.56
N HIS A 552 -16.11 -0.17 -25.38
CA HIS A 552 -14.87 -0.78 -24.91
C HIS A 552 -14.82 -2.27 -25.25
N THR A 553 -15.92 -2.98 -24.97
CA THR A 553 -16.08 -4.41 -25.22
C THR A 553 -17.51 -4.62 -25.67
N HIS A 554 -17.71 -5.44 -26.70
CA HIS A 554 -19.05 -5.85 -27.12
C HIS A 554 -19.01 -7.31 -27.55
N LEU A 555 -19.65 -8.18 -26.77
CA LEU A 555 -19.82 -9.60 -27.06
C LEU A 555 -21.29 -9.84 -27.42
N PRO A 556 -21.66 -9.89 -28.72
CA PRO A 556 -23.04 -10.16 -29.13
C PRO A 556 -23.47 -11.58 -28.79
N PHE A 557 -22.54 -12.54 -28.82
CA PHE A 557 -22.76 -13.98 -28.66
C PHE A 557 -23.51 -14.66 -29.82
N ASP A 558 -23.37 -14.13 -31.04
CA ASP A 558 -24.04 -14.61 -32.25
C ASP A 558 -23.29 -15.71 -33.03
N GLU A 559 -22.10 -16.13 -32.58
CA GLU A 559 -21.23 -17.06 -33.33
C GLU A 559 -21.85 -18.46 -33.51
N GLY A 560 -22.62 -18.93 -32.51
CA GLY A 560 -23.39 -20.18 -32.57
C GLY A 560 -22.56 -21.48 -32.58
N SER A 561 -21.23 -21.41 -32.61
CA SER A 561 -20.34 -22.58 -32.56
C SER A 561 -18.92 -22.22 -32.09
N GLY A 562 -18.14 -23.23 -31.73
CA GLY A 562 -16.77 -23.04 -31.21
C GLY A 562 -16.74 -22.58 -29.75
N THR A 563 -15.60 -22.05 -29.31
CA THR A 563 -15.38 -21.64 -27.90
C THR A 563 -15.02 -20.16 -27.75
N VAL A 564 -15.14 -19.36 -28.81
CA VAL A 564 -14.75 -17.95 -28.82
C VAL A 564 -16.00 -17.08 -28.89
N ALA A 565 -16.15 -16.16 -27.95
CA ALA A 565 -17.09 -15.05 -28.03
C ALA A 565 -16.35 -13.84 -28.59
N ALA A 566 -16.62 -13.47 -29.84
CA ALA A 566 -15.88 -12.43 -30.53
C ALA A 566 -16.24 -11.04 -29.99
N ASP A 567 -15.23 -10.19 -29.88
CA ASP A 567 -15.42 -8.78 -29.54
C ASP A 567 -15.68 -7.94 -30.80
N SER A 568 -16.93 -7.49 -30.93
CA SER A 568 -17.41 -6.64 -32.02
C SER A 568 -17.03 -5.17 -31.87
N SER A 569 -16.45 -4.76 -30.74
CA SER A 569 -15.99 -3.38 -30.53
C SER A 569 -14.74 -3.01 -31.34
N GLY A 570 -14.00 -4.01 -31.83
CA GLY A 570 -12.72 -3.83 -32.51
C GLY A 570 -11.51 -3.69 -31.57
N ASN A 571 -11.71 -3.77 -30.25
CA ASN A 571 -10.65 -3.61 -29.24
C ASN A 571 -9.96 -4.93 -28.85
N ARG A 572 -10.35 -6.06 -29.45
CA ARG A 572 -9.75 -7.40 -29.25
C ARG A 572 -9.95 -7.97 -27.84
N HIS A 573 -11.09 -7.68 -27.23
CA HIS A 573 -11.48 -8.21 -25.92
C HIS A 573 -12.31 -9.49 -26.02
N ALA A 574 -11.97 -10.38 -26.96
CA ALA A 574 -12.72 -11.62 -27.20
C ALA A 574 -12.74 -12.51 -25.94
N GLY A 575 -13.91 -13.06 -25.63
CA GLY A 575 -14.09 -14.01 -24.54
C GLY A 575 -13.84 -15.46 -24.97
N THR A 576 -13.54 -16.33 -24.01
CA THR A 576 -13.42 -17.77 -24.21
C THR A 576 -14.45 -18.51 -23.36
N LEU A 577 -15.31 -19.31 -23.99
CA LEU A 577 -16.25 -20.20 -23.33
C LEU A 577 -15.49 -21.31 -22.59
N ALA A 578 -15.83 -21.53 -21.33
CA ALA A 578 -15.17 -22.49 -20.43
C ALA A 578 -16.18 -23.16 -19.49
N GLY A 579 -15.74 -24.23 -18.80
CA GLY A 579 -16.55 -24.92 -17.79
C GLY A 579 -17.82 -25.58 -18.32
N GLY A 580 -17.91 -25.86 -19.63
CA GLY A 580 -19.11 -26.41 -20.28
C GLY A 580 -20.03 -25.37 -20.90
N ALA A 581 -19.61 -24.09 -20.99
CA ALA A 581 -20.39 -23.05 -21.65
C ALA A 581 -20.71 -23.44 -23.10
N ALA A 582 -21.97 -23.20 -23.49
CA ALA A 582 -22.50 -23.65 -24.77
C ALA A 582 -23.36 -22.59 -25.43
N TRP A 583 -23.39 -22.59 -26.76
CA TRP A 583 -24.29 -21.73 -27.53
C TRP A 583 -25.73 -22.19 -27.37
N ALA A 584 -26.64 -21.23 -27.23
CA ALA A 584 -28.07 -21.44 -27.12
C ALA A 584 -28.82 -20.37 -27.92
N LYS A 585 -30.13 -20.54 -28.07
CA LYS A 585 -30.97 -19.50 -28.66
C LYS A 585 -31.01 -18.28 -27.74
N GLY A 586 -30.65 -17.11 -28.28
CA GLY A 586 -30.63 -15.84 -27.55
C GLY A 586 -31.97 -15.13 -27.53
N ARG A 587 -31.96 -13.90 -26.99
CA ARG A 587 -33.08 -12.97 -27.11
C ARG A 587 -33.22 -12.53 -28.57
N SER A 588 -32.09 -12.20 -29.18
CA SER A 588 -31.91 -12.00 -30.60
C SER A 588 -30.78 -12.94 -31.03
N GLY A 589 -30.90 -13.62 -32.17
CA GLY A 589 -29.85 -14.55 -32.62
C GLY A 589 -29.50 -15.64 -31.60
N ASN A 590 -28.23 -15.70 -31.19
CA ASN A 590 -27.71 -16.67 -30.23
C ASN A 590 -27.33 -16.02 -28.89
N ALA A 591 -27.11 -16.85 -27.88
CA ALA A 591 -26.61 -16.48 -26.57
C ALA A 591 -25.65 -17.56 -26.06
N VAL A 592 -25.00 -17.30 -24.93
CA VAL A 592 -24.21 -18.33 -24.23
C VAL A 592 -24.96 -18.79 -22.99
N SER A 593 -25.14 -20.11 -22.88
CA SER A 593 -25.58 -20.79 -21.66
C SER A 593 -24.40 -21.02 -20.72
N LEU A 594 -24.60 -20.63 -19.45
CA LEU A 594 -23.60 -20.71 -18.38
C LEU A 594 -24.01 -21.69 -17.26
N SER A 595 -25.06 -22.47 -17.49
CA SER A 595 -25.55 -23.48 -16.56
C SER A 595 -24.49 -24.55 -16.22
N GLY A 596 -24.55 -25.10 -15.00
CA GLY A 596 -23.66 -26.19 -14.58
C GLY A 596 -22.24 -25.76 -14.18
N GLY A 597 -22.02 -24.48 -13.86
CA GLY A 597 -20.69 -23.95 -13.50
C GLY A 597 -19.88 -23.47 -14.71
N ALA A 598 -20.53 -23.36 -15.87
CA ALA A 598 -19.96 -22.79 -17.07
C ALA A 598 -19.76 -21.28 -16.97
N TYR A 599 -18.80 -20.74 -17.72
CA TYR A 599 -18.45 -19.32 -17.67
C TYR A 599 -17.78 -18.87 -18.97
N VAL A 600 -17.75 -17.55 -19.20
CA VAL A 600 -16.91 -16.94 -20.24
C VAL A 600 -15.75 -16.22 -19.57
N ALA A 601 -14.52 -16.56 -19.94
CA ALA A 601 -13.32 -15.85 -19.51
C ALA A 601 -12.99 -14.70 -20.46
N LEU A 602 -12.83 -13.50 -19.92
CA LEU A 602 -12.33 -12.33 -20.65
C LEU A 602 -10.82 -12.13 -20.42
N PRO A 603 -10.13 -11.39 -21.31
CA PRO A 603 -8.71 -11.13 -21.17
C PRO A 603 -8.32 -10.45 -19.86
N ALA A 604 -7.06 -10.58 -19.47
CA ALA A 604 -6.47 -9.81 -18.38
C ALA A 604 -6.47 -8.30 -18.72
N ASP A 605 -6.33 -7.47 -17.68
CA ASP A 605 -6.19 -6.00 -17.78
C ASP A 605 -7.37 -5.25 -18.44
N LEU A 606 -8.51 -5.92 -18.58
CA LEU A 606 -9.73 -5.43 -19.24
C LEU A 606 -10.22 -4.07 -18.72
N LEU A 607 -9.96 -3.75 -17.45
CA LEU A 607 -10.51 -2.56 -16.78
C LEU A 607 -9.47 -1.47 -16.52
N THR A 608 -8.22 -1.67 -16.90
CA THR A 608 -7.09 -0.79 -16.53
C THR A 608 -7.18 0.63 -17.09
N ASP A 609 -8.00 0.86 -18.11
CA ASP A 609 -8.28 2.17 -18.69
C ASP A 609 -9.77 2.58 -18.61
N VAL A 610 -10.54 1.91 -17.73
CA VAL A 610 -11.98 2.13 -17.54
C VAL A 610 -12.22 2.89 -16.23
N SER A 611 -12.69 4.13 -16.35
CA SER A 611 -13.04 4.99 -15.20
C SER A 611 -14.57 5.23 -15.15
N ASP A 612 -15.06 6.38 -15.61
CA ASP A 612 -16.48 6.54 -15.93
C ASP A 612 -16.86 5.48 -16.97
N CYS A 613 -17.95 4.75 -16.75
CA CYS A 613 -18.27 3.59 -17.57
C CYS A 613 -19.75 3.21 -17.58
N THR A 614 -20.09 2.32 -18.50
CA THR A 614 -21.36 1.58 -18.49
C THR A 614 -21.11 0.11 -18.74
N LEU A 615 -21.64 -0.78 -17.90
CA LEU A 615 -21.66 -2.23 -18.11
C LEU A 615 -23.12 -2.64 -18.36
N SER A 616 -23.40 -3.45 -19.38
CA SER A 616 -24.76 -3.92 -19.68
C SER A 616 -24.79 -5.32 -20.28
N ALA A 617 -25.91 -6.01 -20.11
CA ALA A 617 -26.18 -7.31 -20.74
C ALA A 617 -27.68 -7.62 -20.78
N TRP A 618 -28.07 -8.49 -21.70
CA TRP A 618 -29.31 -9.24 -21.61
C TRP A 618 -29.06 -10.55 -20.86
N VAL A 619 -29.92 -10.85 -19.89
CA VAL A 619 -29.75 -11.99 -18.99
C VAL A 619 -31.07 -12.76 -18.90
N PHE A 620 -31.02 -14.08 -19.10
CA PHE A 620 -32.11 -15.00 -18.82
C PHE A 620 -31.72 -15.89 -17.65
N TRP A 621 -32.34 -15.70 -16.49
CA TRP A 621 -31.95 -16.39 -15.27
C TRP A 621 -32.90 -17.57 -14.96
N ASN A 622 -32.37 -18.79 -14.86
CA ASN A 622 -33.19 -20.00 -14.70
C ASN A 622 -33.52 -20.30 -13.22
N ALA A 623 -32.56 -20.08 -12.34
CA ALA A 623 -32.69 -20.40 -10.92
C ALA A 623 -32.86 -19.13 -10.08
N SER A 624 -33.20 -19.27 -8.80
CA SER A 624 -33.30 -18.15 -7.85
C SER A 624 -32.21 -18.24 -6.75
N GLN A 625 -30.99 -18.58 -7.16
CA GLN A 625 -29.83 -18.72 -6.27
C GLN A 625 -29.26 -17.35 -5.87
N THR A 626 -28.88 -17.19 -4.60
CA THR A 626 -28.20 -15.97 -4.16
C THR A 626 -26.71 -16.01 -4.49
N ASN A 627 -26.10 -14.84 -4.63
CA ASN A 627 -24.65 -14.63 -4.83
C ASN A 627 -24.04 -15.25 -6.10
N THR A 628 -24.83 -15.79 -7.00
CA THR A 628 -24.37 -16.10 -8.35
C THR A 628 -23.96 -14.82 -9.11
N ARG A 629 -23.14 -14.92 -10.17
CA ARG A 629 -22.56 -13.74 -10.84
C ARG A 629 -22.97 -13.67 -12.30
N ILE A 630 -23.57 -12.56 -12.70
CA ILE A 630 -23.71 -12.20 -14.11
C ILE A 630 -22.30 -11.92 -14.66
N PHE A 631 -21.56 -11.07 -13.95
CA PHE A 631 -20.11 -10.89 -14.14
C PHE A 631 -19.41 -10.71 -12.80
N ASP A 632 -18.12 -11.04 -12.79
CA ASP A 632 -17.21 -10.81 -11.68
C ASP A 632 -15.80 -10.59 -12.25
N PHE A 633 -15.25 -9.38 -12.07
CA PHE A 633 -13.96 -8.96 -12.61
C PHE A 633 -13.01 -8.61 -11.47
N GLY A 634 -11.88 -9.32 -11.36
CA GLY A 634 -10.98 -9.13 -10.23
C GLY A 634 -9.66 -9.91 -10.26
N SER A 635 -9.04 -9.96 -9.09
CA SER A 635 -7.77 -10.66 -8.84
C SER A 635 -7.80 -11.51 -7.57
N GLY A 636 -9.00 -11.77 -7.05
CA GLY A 636 -9.27 -12.59 -5.87
C GLY A 636 -10.50 -12.07 -5.12
N THR A 637 -10.68 -12.51 -3.88
CA THR A 637 -11.76 -12.05 -3.00
C THR A 637 -11.47 -10.70 -2.34
N GLY A 638 -10.25 -10.16 -2.50
CA GLY A 638 -9.87 -8.84 -2.00
C GLY A 638 -10.16 -7.69 -2.98
N HIS A 639 -10.18 -7.96 -4.29
CA HIS A 639 -10.31 -6.94 -5.33
C HIS A 639 -11.25 -7.44 -6.42
N TYR A 640 -12.44 -6.84 -6.52
CA TYR A 640 -13.41 -7.21 -7.56
C TYR A 640 -14.45 -6.13 -7.85
N LEU A 641 -15.05 -6.24 -9.04
CA LEU A 641 -16.27 -5.58 -9.48
C LEU A 641 -17.25 -6.67 -9.94
N MET A 642 -18.40 -6.76 -9.28
CA MET A 642 -19.37 -7.82 -9.53
C MET A 642 -20.80 -7.31 -9.69
N LEU A 643 -21.61 -8.08 -10.42
CA LEU A 643 -23.07 -7.94 -10.46
C LEU A 643 -23.74 -9.30 -10.22
N THR A 644 -24.59 -9.37 -9.19
CA THR A 644 -25.40 -10.54 -8.87
C THR A 644 -26.89 -10.29 -9.15
N PRO A 645 -27.65 -11.26 -9.71
CA PRO A 645 -29.09 -11.13 -9.91
C PRO A 645 -29.87 -11.11 -8.58
N SER A 646 -29.30 -11.67 -7.51
CA SER A 646 -29.84 -11.63 -6.15
C SER A 646 -28.71 -11.78 -5.12
N TYR A 647 -28.52 -10.76 -4.29
CA TYR A 647 -27.55 -10.78 -3.19
C TYR A 647 -28.14 -11.44 -1.95
N GLY A 648 -27.40 -12.35 -1.31
CA GLY A 648 -27.90 -13.11 -0.16
C GLY A 648 -28.34 -12.27 1.05
N GLY A 649 -27.78 -11.06 1.20
CA GLY A 649 -28.14 -10.17 2.31
C GLY A 649 -29.44 -9.37 2.09
N SER A 650 -29.69 -8.88 0.88
CA SER A 650 -30.85 -8.02 0.56
C SER A 650 -31.95 -8.74 -0.22
N GLY A 651 -31.64 -9.89 -0.82
CA GLY A 651 -32.49 -10.58 -1.80
C GLY A 651 -32.60 -9.83 -3.14
N ALA A 652 -31.96 -8.67 -3.30
CA ALA A 652 -32.08 -7.83 -4.48
C ALA A 652 -30.90 -7.97 -5.44
N VAL A 653 -31.08 -7.58 -6.72
CA VAL A 653 -29.96 -7.41 -7.65
C VAL A 653 -28.94 -6.43 -7.03
N ARG A 654 -27.65 -6.73 -7.12
CA ARG A 654 -26.61 -5.90 -6.49
C ARG A 654 -25.38 -5.78 -7.36
N LEU A 655 -24.91 -4.55 -7.53
CA LEU A 655 -23.54 -4.27 -7.93
C LEU A 655 -22.69 -4.08 -6.66
N ALA A 656 -21.47 -4.62 -6.64
CA ALA A 656 -20.47 -4.24 -5.64
C ALA A 656 -19.07 -4.07 -6.27
N MET A 657 -18.29 -3.14 -5.72
CA MET A 657 -16.88 -2.95 -6.04
C MET A 657 -16.06 -2.81 -4.76
N THR A 658 -14.89 -3.44 -4.70
CA THR A 658 -13.97 -3.35 -3.56
C THR A 658 -12.51 -3.51 -3.98
N VAL A 659 -11.60 -2.95 -3.17
CA VAL A 659 -10.14 -3.15 -3.26
C VAL A 659 -9.55 -3.69 -1.94
N ASN A 660 -10.40 -4.08 -0.99
CA ASN A 660 -9.99 -4.63 0.30
C ASN A 660 -11.05 -5.60 0.88
N GLY A 661 -11.71 -6.38 0.01
CA GLY A 661 -12.61 -7.44 0.40
C GLY A 661 -14.06 -7.02 0.66
N ARG A 662 -14.92 -8.01 0.97
CA ARG A 662 -16.39 -7.84 1.05
C ARG A 662 -16.86 -6.77 2.03
N PHE A 663 -16.11 -6.56 3.12
CA PHE A 663 -16.51 -5.59 4.14
C PHE A 663 -16.24 -4.14 3.72
N GLY A 664 -15.36 -3.94 2.73
CA GLY A 664 -15.05 -2.65 2.11
C GLY A 664 -15.87 -2.34 0.85
N GLU A 665 -16.87 -3.16 0.50
CA GLU A 665 -17.67 -2.97 -0.71
C GLU A 665 -18.37 -1.60 -0.77
N GLN A 666 -18.25 -0.95 -1.93
CA GLN A 666 -19.19 0.06 -2.40
C GLN A 666 -20.26 -0.62 -3.24
N SER A 667 -21.52 -0.54 -2.82
CA SER A 667 -22.60 -1.25 -3.50
C SER A 667 -23.75 -0.36 -3.98
N ILE A 668 -24.49 -0.90 -4.95
CA ILE A 668 -25.81 -0.43 -5.36
C ILE A 668 -26.73 -1.63 -5.25
N ASP A 669 -27.58 -1.63 -4.24
CA ASP A 669 -28.62 -2.64 -4.06
C ASP A 669 -29.90 -2.18 -4.78
N GLY A 670 -30.46 -3.01 -5.64
CA GLY A 670 -31.76 -2.79 -6.24
C GLY A 670 -32.90 -2.96 -5.22
N THR A 671 -34.13 -3.02 -5.71
CA THR A 671 -35.33 -3.15 -4.86
C THR A 671 -35.89 -4.57 -4.81
N ALA A 672 -35.48 -5.44 -5.74
CA ALA A 672 -35.91 -6.83 -5.83
C ALA A 672 -34.86 -7.67 -6.57
N ALA A 673 -34.96 -9.00 -6.49
CA ALA A 673 -34.20 -9.93 -7.32
C ALA A 673 -34.55 -9.71 -8.80
N LEU A 674 -33.65 -10.10 -9.70
CA LEU A 674 -34.03 -10.24 -11.11
C LEU A 674 -35.11 -11.32 -11.26
N PRO A 675 -36.12 -11.12 -12.12
CA PRO A 675 -37.11 -12.16 -12.38
C PRO A 675 -36.49 -13.34 -13.13
N THR A 676 -36.96 -14.55 -12.81
CA THR A 676 -36.52 -15.79 -13.46
C THR A 676 -37.34 -16.10 -14.71
N HIS A 677 -36.81 -16.96 -15.56
CA HIS A 677 -37.46 -17.50 -16.77
C HIS A 677 -37.93 -16.44 -17.78
N GLN A 678 -37.31 -15.27 -17.78
CA GLN A 678 -37.54 -14.24 -18.79
C GLN A 678 -36.27 -13.43 -19.04
N TRP A 679 -36.18 -12.83 -20.23
CA TRP A 679 -35.08 -11.93 -20.58
C TRP A 679 -35.20 -10.61 -19.83
N VAL A 680 -34.10 -10.19 -19.21
CA VAL A 680 -33.97 -8.94 -18.47
C VAL A 680 -32.75 -8.19 -18.97
N HIS A 681 -32.91 -6.92 -19.32
CA HIS A 681 -31.77 -6.06 -19.57
C HIS A 681 -31.28 -5.46 -18.25
N VAL A 682 -30.01 -5.67 -17.93
CA VAL A 682 -29.36 -5.04 -16.79
C VAL A 682 -28.30 -4.08 -17.28
N ALA A 683 -28.19 -2.93 -16.63
CA ALA A 683 -27.10 -2.00 -16.89
C ALA A 683 -26.66 -1.27 -15.62
N VAL A 684 -25.40 -0.92 -15.54
CA VAL A 684 -24.82 -0.09 -14.48
C VAL A 684 -24.03 1.02 -15.13
N THR A 685 -24.29 2.26 -14.73
CA THR A 685 -23.46 3.41 -15.11
C THR A 685 -22.68 3.91 -13.90
N LEU A 686 -21.45 4.39 -14.13
CA LEU A 686 -20.64 5.10 -13.15
C LEU A 686 -20.15 6.41 -13.77
N SER A 687 -20.49 7.55 -13.16
CA SER A 687 -20.02 8.89 -13.55
C SER A 687 -19.53 9.64 -12.33
N GLY A 688 -18.24 9.96 -12.29
CA GLY A 688 -17.58 10.48 -11.09
C GLY A 688 -17.78 9.53 -9.92
N THR A 689 -18.48 9.98 -8.87
CA THR A 689 -18.79 9.13 -7.70
C THR A 689 -20.21 8.55 -7.70
N THR A 690 -20.96 8.74 -8.78
CA THR A 690 -22.37 8.31 -8.86
C THR A 690 -22.51 7.08 -9.72
N GLY A 691 -22.79 5.96 -9.05
CA GLY A 691 -23.22 4.72 -9.69
C GLY A 691 -24.76 4.65 -9.77
N THR A 692 -25.31 4.18 -10.89
CA THR A 692 -26.75 3.92 -11.05
C THR A 692 -26.99 2.53 -11.65
N LEU A 693 -27.85 1.75 -11.01
CA LEU A 693 -28.25 0.42 -11.46
C LEU A 693 -29.61 0.50 -12.17
N TYR A 694 -29.69 -0.13 -13.34
CA TYR A 694 -30.87 -0.18 -14.20
C TYR A 694 -31.33 -1.62 -14.43
N VAL A 695 -32.65 -1.82 -14.40
CA VAL A 695 -33.32 -3.06 -14.79
C VAL A 695 -34.40 -2.72 -15.80
N ASN A 696 -34.36 -3.35 -16.98
CA ASN A 696 -35.24 -3.07 -18.12
C ASN A 696 -35.33 -1.56 -18.41
N GLY A 697 -34.17 -0.90 -18.39
CA GLY A 697 -34.03 0.53 -18.71
C GLY A 697 -34.49 1.49 -17.61
N THR A 698 -35.08 0.99 -16.53
CA THR A 698 -35.51 1.80 -15.39
C THR A 698 -34.42 1.83 -14.32
N ALA A 699 -34.05 3.02 -13.85
CA ALA A 699 -33.12 3.16 -12.73
C ALA A 699 -33.78 2.63 -11.45
N VAL A 700 -33.25 1.55 -10.88
CA VAL A 700 -33.81 0.91 -9.68
C VAL A 700 -33.17 1.43 -8.39
N ASN A 701 -31.90 1.84 -8.43
CA ASN A 701 -31.24 2.55 -7.33
C ASN A 701 -29.96 3.25 -7.78
N ARG A 702 -29.41 4.12 -6.93
CA ARG A 702 -28.14 4.83 -7.13
C ARG A 702 -27.33 4.91 -5.83
N ASN A 703 -26.02 4.95 -5.96
CA ASN A 703 -25.09 5.29 -4.88
C ASN A 703 -24.22 6.48 -5.33
N THR A 704 -24.30 7.60 -4.62
CA THR A 704 -23.58 8.85 -4.97
C THR A 704 -22.21 8.97 -4.31
N ALA A 705 -21.82 7.99 -3.49
CA ALA A 705 -20.58 7.96 -2.71
C ALA A 705 -19.61 6.86 -3.19
N MET A 706 -19.71 6.43 -4.46
CA MET A 706 -18.83 5.42 -5.04
C MET A 706 -17.51 6.04 -5.48
N PHE A 707 -16.53 6.18 -4.58
CA PHE A 707 -15.23 6.76 -4.91
C PHE A 707 -14.29 5.80 -5.68
N LEU A 708 -14.66 4.52 -5.83
CA LEU A 708 -13.91 3.57 -6.64
C LEU A 708 -14.39 3.59 -8.09
N ALA A 709 -13.44 3.43 -9.01
CA ALA A 709 -13.67 3.26 -10.44
C ALA A 709 -12.95 1.98 -10.91
N PRO A 710 -13.38 1.32 -11.99
CA PRO A 710 -12.88 0.00 -12.38
C PRO A 710 -11.36 -0.10 -12.51
N PHE A 711 -10.68 0.90 -13.07
CA PHE A 711 -9.21 0.91 -13.19
C PHE A 711 -8.48 0.80 -11.84
N ARG A 712 -9.12 1.15 -10.72
CA ARG A 712 -8.53 1.06 -9.38
C ARG A 712 -8.40 -0.38 -8.87
N LEU A 713 -9.05 -1.34 -9.53
CA LEU A 713 -8.80 -2.77 -9.29
C LEU A 713 -7.39 -3.19 -9.75
N GLY A 714 -6.72 -2.34 -10.54
CA GLY A 714 -5.40 -2.62 -11.08
C GLY A 714 -5.44 -3.69 -12.17
N SER A 715 -4.34 -4.44 -12.29
CA SER A 715 -4.24 -5.57 -13.22
C SER A 715 -5.08 -6.74 -12.72
N THR A 716 -6.16 -7.06 -13.44
CA THR A 716 -7.05 -8.18 -13.15
C THR A 716 -6.82 -9.33 -14.13
N ALA A 717 -6.82 -10.56 -13.65
CA ALA A 717 -6.66 -11.77 -14.47
C ALA A 717 -7.85 -12.74 -14.34
N GLN A 718 -8.76 -12.49 -13.40
CA GLN A 718 -9.95 -13.29 -13.14
C GLN A 718 -11.16 -12.45 -13.56
N ASN A 719 -11.36 -12.36 -14.88
CA ASN A 719 -12.45 -11.59 -15.47
C ASN A 719 -13.46 -12.56 -16.08
N TRP A 720 -14.62 -12.73 -15.44
CA TRP A 720 -15.57 -13.77 -15.83
C TRP A 720 -16.99 -13.24 -16.00
N LEU A 721 -17.71 -13.85 -16.95
CA LEU A 721 -19.17 -13.87 -16.97
C LEU A 721 -19.64 -15.23 -16.45
N GLY A 722 -20.57 -15.25 -15.50
CA GLY A 722 -21.14 -16.50 -14.96
C GLY A 722 -20.43 -17.15 -13.77
N ARG A 723 -19.28 -16.62 -13.33
CA ARG A 723 -18.45 -17.21 -12.26
C ARG A 723 -18.08 -16.18 -11.20
N SER A 724 -18.00 -16.63 -9.94
CA SER A 724 -17.63 -15.82 -8.78
C SER A 724 -16.15 -15.91 -8.43
N GLN A 725 -15.62 -14.80 -7.89
CA GLN A 725 -14.34 -14.75 -7.19
C GLN A 725 -14.34 -15.61 -5.91
N TYR A 726 -15.52 -15.87 -5.34
CA TYR A 726 -15.68 -16.75 -4.19
C TYR A 726 -16.02 -18.16 -4.66
N SER A 727 -15.15 -19.12 -4.36
CA SER A 727 -15.32 -20.52 -4.76
C SER A 727 -16.55 -21.20 -4.16
N ALA A 728 -17.07 -20.68 -3.05
CA ALA A 728 -18.29 -21.18 -2.39
C ALA A 728 -19.60 -20.66 -3.02
N ASP A 729 -19.53 -19.59 -3.82
CA ASP A 729 -20.73 -19.06 -4.48
C ASP A 729 -21.13 -19.98 -5.65
N PRO A 730 -22.44 -20.18 -5.90
CA PRO A 730 -22.90 -20.98 -7.01
C PRO A 730 -22.62 -20.30 -8.37
N GLY A 731 -22.39 -21.11 -9.41
CA GLY A 731 -22.28 -20.62 -10.79
C GLY A 731 -23.60 -20.04 -11.33
N PHE A 732 -23.53 -19.24 -12.39
CA PHE A 732 -24.73 -18.65 -12.99
C PHE A 732 -25.52 -19.65 -13.82
N ASP A 733 -26.72 -20.00 -13.36
CA ASP A 733 -27.64 -20.83 -14.11
C ASP A 733 -28.56 -19.98 -15.01
N GLY A 734 -28.18 -19.86 -16.29
CA GLY A 734 -28.92 -19.05 -17.24
C GLY A 734 -28.21 -18.82 -18.58
N LEU A 735 -28.71 -17.83 -19.31
CA LEU A 735 -28.17 -17.36 -20.58
C LEU A 735 -27.72 -15.89 -20.45
N ILE A 736 -26.64 -15.54 -21.13
CA ILE A 736 -26.20 -14.15 -21.32
C ILE A 736 -26.12 -13.85 -22.82
N ASP A 737 -26.61 -12.68 -23.20
CA ASP A 737 -26.70 -12.15 -24.56
C ASP A 737 -26.27 -10.66 -24.54
N ASP A 738 -25.67 -10.17 -25.63
CA ASP A 738 -25.27 -8.77 -25.85
C ASP A 738 -24.52 -8.09 -24.67
N PHE A 739 -23.43 -8.69 -24.18
CA PHE A 739 -22.63 -8.09 -23.10
C PHE A 739 -21.79 -6.91 -23.63
N ARG A 740 -21.87 -5.76 -22.94
CA ARG A 740 -21.13 -4.54 -23.32
C ARG A 740 -20.43 -3.88 -22.14
N ILE A 741 -19.26 -3.32 -22.41
CA ILE A 741 -18.60 -2.31 -21.60
C ILE A 741 -18.44 -1.07 -22.47
N HIS A 742 -18.80 0.10 -21.93
CA HIS A 742 -18.54 1.39 -22.54
C HIS A 742 -17.58 2.19 -21.66
N ARG A 743 -16.63 2.89 -22.30
CA ARG A 743 -16.00 4.06 -21.69
C ARG A 743 -17.05 5.17 -21.65
N GLY A 744 -17.22 5.79 -20.49
CA GLY A 744 -18.23 6.81 -20.20
C GLY A 744 -19.57 6.26 -19.74
N ALA A 745 -20.25 7.04 -18.90
CA ALA A 745 -21.60 6.77 -18.43
C ALA A 745 -22.63 7.13 -19.52
N LEU A 746 -23.41 6.15 -19.96
CA LEU A 746 -24.54 6.37 -20.84
C LEU A 746 -25.68 7.08 -20.11
N THR A 747 -26.38 7.96 -20.82
CA THR A 747 -27.61 8.59 -20.33
C THR A 747 -28.76 7.57 -20.26
N ALA A 748 -29.80 7.85 -19.47
CA ALA A 748 -30.98 6.99 -19.41
C ALA A 748 -31.63 6.74 -20.79
N ALA A 749 -31.63 7.74 -21.67
CA ALA A 749 -32.12 7.59 -23.05
C ALA A 749 -31.24 6.64 -23.88
N GLN A 750 -29.91 6.70 -23.72
CA GLN A 750 -29.00 5.76 -24.38
C GLN A 750 -29.12 4.34 -23.81
N ILE A 751 -29.34 4.19 -22.51
CA ILE A 751 -29.66 2.88 -21.90
C ILE A 751 -30.96 2.32 -22.49
N ALA A 752 -31.99 3.14 -22.65
CA ALA A 752 -33.23 2.72 -23.28
C ALA A 752 -33.02 2.29 -24.74
N ALA A 753 -32.17 3.01 -25.48
CA ALA A 753 -31.81 2.65 -26.86
C ALA A 753 -31.01 1.34 -26.96
N LEU A 754 -30.17 1.00 -25.97
CA LEU A 754 -29.47 -0.29 -25.94
C LEU A 754 -30.43 -1.48 -25.89
N MET A 755 -31.59 -1.34 -25.24
CA MET A 755 -32.57 -2.43 -25.15
C MET A 755 -33.26 -2.77 -26.48
N SER A 756 -33.28 -1.81 -27.41
CA SER A 756 -33.87 -2.01 -28.75
C SER A 756 -32.91 -2.61 -29.77
N GLY A 757 -31.61 -2.66 -29.44
CA GLY A 757 -30.64 -3.52 -30.12
C GLY A 757 -30.80 -4.96 -29.68
#